data_AF-A0AAD8FES9-F1
#
_entry.id   AF-A0AAD8FES9-F1
#
_cell.length_a   1.000
_cell.length_b   1.000
_cell.length_c   1.000
_cell.angle_alpha   90.00
_cell.angle_beta   90.00
_cell.angle_gamma   90.00
#
_symmetry.space_group_name_H-M   'P 1'
#
loop_
_entity.id
_entity.type
_entity.pdbx_description
1 polymer ?
#
loop_
_entity_poly.entity_id
_entity_poly.type
_entity_poly.pdbx_seq_one_letter_code
_entity_poly.pdbx_strand_id
1 'polypeptide(L)'
;MSRLLRILLHPAKLKTLGSRLTNFHFLGCSSIGVQLLSLKCHSSKAAASEFDGTRNFLFETKGSARHKQSTETRAKLVIFDKDGTLICFHSMWSSWADKVIDSIAKKVGLEIHKKLYTALGVCPKTKRIYPGLLAESTAPVIQEELVKLLVREGVAADVAKNAVESSWVEGDTGQGKTAKSIHPEIRTLFKILKDKDIKIAICTADNRRGTLNTLKNLDLSQYIDMVVCGDDPCTQPKPSPHNAWKICGALGVDPMDAVMVGDTKADVGMGHAAKLGWVVGVLSGIGDTKELLPEANYIISNVKDLLPLIMPYKEWINCYTYSSYERVLREPLDLKVGVRSSVDPIDLKKYDVVIFDLHGTLVCAHTKYIKWLEKLSERLENKTGMNLAPLIYQHFGASQETKKVQTGLLEYGSHCQLKEVLVKLLRKKGFHYEEALITINQAFKDCEDIMKVANVVSLDKDVQQLFRILKENGMRIAIHTSEGRETAVNDLKTIGLTSCVDMMVCGDDPISQVKPDPHNIQLIAEEMGTTPEKIVMVGDTKEDILMGHNAQVGLTIGVLTGIGSHADLVTADHVVPSVSEILKHLKAKEDSFRSVRPRPVSYTSCTNGSVPKRCYSTLAGKGHDRRWRQFLPYPEPKEYHLAKPKYDYIIVGAGSAGCVLANRLTEDGKSTVLLIEAGPKDNSWKIAMPAALMYNLCDDRYNWYYHSEPEPYMNNRVMYQPRGRVLGGSSSLNAMVYIRGHAKDYDRWEKEGAIGWSYADCLPYFKKSQSHELGPNDYRGGEGPLKVSRGKTNHPLHQAFIEAAQQADYPFTDDMNGYQQEGVGWLDMTVKDGIRWSAATAYLWPATARANLDTLTKTMTTKVLFSGRHAVGVEIFKSGWTETVEAEKEVILSGGAINSPQLLSLSGVGDGDLLKSLDIPVVQHLPGVGKNLQDHLEVYVQQACTQPNTLYSAQWKFPHNMIKIGLEWFLFQSGYGATSHLESGGFIRSRAGVEHPNVQYHFLPSTVNDHGRKMGPCHAYQVHIGPMRPTSRGSVTIKSKDPLEHPRILFNYLSNSEDSKEFIEGVKLTREIFAQKAFDEFRGPELAPGPDCVSDEDIDAFLRSKGDSAYHPSCSCKMGSPKDPMAVVDPDCRVLGVEGLRVVDASIMPSVVSGNLNGPTIMMAEKASDIIRGLTPLPRCKVPVWEPADINKQR
;
A
#
# COMPACT_ATOMS: atom_id res chain seq x y z
N MET A 1 10.95 0.70 17.70
CA MET A 1 11.72 0.72 18.97
C MET A 1 12.48 2.03 19.22
N SER A 2 13.32 2.55 18.31
CA SER A 2 14.04 3.82 18.55
C SER A 2 13.13 5.05 18.73
N ARG A 3 11.94 5.06 18.11
CA ARG A 3 10.89 6.07 18.35
C ARG A 3 10.11 5.87 19.67
N LEU A 4 10.02 4.64 20.19
CA LEU A 4 9.35 4.36 21.48
C LEU A 4 10.27 4.66 22.68
N LEU A 5 11.56 4.40 22.53
CA LEU A 5 12.59 4.73 23.53
C LEU A 5 12.79 6.23 23.71
N ARG A 6 12.47 7.06 22.71
CA ARG A 6 12.50 8.53 22.82
C ARG A 6 11.30 9.12 23.59
N ILE A 7 10.21 8.37 23.74
CA ILE A 7 9.00 8.84 24.45
C ILE A 7 9.08 8.51 25.95
N LEU A 8 9.80 7.46 26.34
CA LEU A 8 9.91 7.02 27.74
C LEU A 8 10.96 7.78 28.58
N LEU A 9 11.77 8.63 27.96
CA LEU A 9 12.79 9.44 28.65
C LEU A 9 12.48 10.93 28.51
N HIS A 10 11.48 11.40 29.24
CA HIS A 10 11.20 12.82 29.38
C HIS A 10 12.04 13.40 30.55
N PRO A 11 12.90 14.41 30.34
CA PRO A 11 13.80 14.95 31.39
C PRO A 11 13.10 15.70 32.54
N ALA A 12 11.77 15.81 32.53
CA ALA A 12 11.04 16.72 33.40
C ALA A 12 10.47 16.09 34.69
N LYS A 13 10.55 14.76 34.86
CA LYS A 13 10.10 14.07 36.09
C LYS A 13 11.24 13.65 37.04
N LEU A 14 12.47 14.10 36.79
CA LEU A 14 13.63 13.86 37.65
C LEU A 14 13.97 15.03 38.60
N LYS A 15 13.20 16.12 38.60
CA LYS A 15 13.44 17.30 39.47
C LYS A 15 12.52 17.43 40.68
N THR A 16 11.50 16.58 40.82
CA THR A 16 10.53 16.64 41.93
C THR A 16 10.55 15.43 42.87
N LEU A 17 11.55 14.55 42.75
CA LEU A 17 11.78 13.43 43.66
C LEU A 17 13.15 13.48 44.37
N GLY A 18 13.72 14.69 44.50
CA GLY A 18 15.06 14.90 45.08
C GLY A 18 15.09 15.42 46.51
N SER A 19 13.94 15.57 47.20
CA SER A 19 13.92 16.27 48.51
C SER A 19 13.05 15.66 49.61
N ARG A 20 12.58 14.42 49.46
CA ARG A 20 11.95 13.68 50.57
C ARG A 20 12.31 12.21 50.47
N LEU A 21 13.25 11.78 51.32
CA LEU A 21 13.35 10.47 51.98
C LEU A 21 14.76 10.31 52.56
N THR A 22 15.03 11.03 53.64
CA THR A 22 15.99 10.60 54.66
C THR A 22 15.18 10.08 55.83
N ASN A 23 15.25 8.77 56.07
CA ASN A 23 15.21 8.08 57.37
C ASN A 23 14.53 6.69 57.30
N PHE A 24 15.23 5.76 57.95
CA PHE A 24 14.85 4.45 58.49
C PHE A 24 15.38 3.16 57.84
N HIS A 25 15.78 2.29 58.76
CA HIS A 25 16.82 1.27 58.74
C HIS A 25 16.31 -0.15 58.42
N PHE A 26 17.23 -0.92 57.82
CA PHE A 26 17.59 -2.35 57.96
C PHE A 26 16.77 -3.32 58.85
N LEU A 27 16.49 -4.51 58.28
CA LEU A 27 16.76 -5.90 58.73
C LEU A 27 16.03 -6.86 57.74
N GLY A 28 16.56 -7.95 57.17
CA GLY A 28 17.85 -8.63 57.18
C GLY A 28 17.82 -9.83 56.20
N CYS A 29 19.00 -10.19 55.69
CA CYS A 29 19.54 -11.51 55.26
C CYS A 29 18.70 -12.54 54.44
N SER A 30 19.23 -13.27 53.46
CA SER A 30 20.56 -13.33 52.82
C SER A 30 20.58 -14.37 51.66
N SER A 31 21.62 -14.27 50.81
CA SER A 31 22.14 -15.21 49.77
C SER A 31 21.53 -15.07 48.36
N ILE A 32 22.26 -14.88 47.23
CA ILE A 32 23.66 -15.08 46.78
C ILE A 32 23.91 -14.01 45.68
N GLY A 33 24.89 -13.09 45.74
CA GLY A 33 26.31 -13.29 45.41
C GLY A 33 26.71 -12.57 44.09
N VAL A 34 26.95 -11.25 44.13
CA VAL A 34 27.49 -10.43 43.03
C VAL A 34 28.91 -9.98 43.41
N GLN A 35 29.88 -10.15 42.51
CA GLN A 35 31.17 -9.44 42.58
C GLN A 35 31.37 -8.57 41.33
N LEU A 36 31.56 -7.28 41.62
CA LEU A 36 32.02 -6.22 40.73
C LEU A 36 33.50 -6.38 40.39
N LEU A 37 33.88 -6.02 39.16
CA LEU A 37 35.17 -5.39 38.90
C LEU A 37 35.05 -4.31 37.81
N SER A 38 35.55 -3.13 38.20
CA SER A 38 35.81 -1.90 37.47
C SER A 38 36.56 -2.09 36.14
N LEU A 39 36.34 -1.21 35.14
CA LEU A 39 37.43 -0.49 34.44
C LEU A 39 36.94 0.55 33.40
N LYS A 40 37.36 1.80 33.68
CA LYS A 40 37.83 2.90 32.83
C LYS A 40 37.45 3.01 31.34
N CYS A 41 36.97 4.21 31.03
CA CYS A 41 36.93 4.88 29.74
C CYS A 41 38.34 5.01 29.11
N HIS A 42 38.51 4.64 27.83
CA HIS A 42 39.53 5.13 26.89
C HIS A 42 39.00 5.06 25.45
N SER A 43 39.30 6.10 24.68
CA SER A 43 38.96 6.30 23.27
C SER A 43 39.77 5.41 22.33
N SER A 44 39.24 5.10 21.14
CA SER A 44 40.03 5.06 19.89
C SER A 44 39.19 4.76 18.65
N LYS A 45 39.64 5.40 17.57
CA LYS A 45 39.25 5.30 16.16
C LYS A 45 39.46 3.88 15.62
N ALA A 46 38.60 3.42 14.71
CA ALA A 46 38.96 2.74 13.44
C ALA A 46 37.72 2.12 12.79
N ALA A 47 37.36 2.57 11.60
CA ALA A 47 36.81 1.76 10.51
C ALA A 47 36.61 2.66 9.28
N ALA A 48 37.63 2.71 8.44
CA ALA A 48 37.56 3.21 7.08
C ALA A 48 37.94 2.08 6.13
N SER A 49 37.28 2.05 4.97
CA SER A 49 37.66 1.46 3.68
C SER A 49 36.67 0.45 3.10
N GLU A 50 36.65 0.44 1.76
CA GLU A 50 35.79 -0.27 0.80
C GLU A 50 34.46 0.39 0.41
N PHE A 51 34.57 1.51 -0.33
CA PHE A 51 33.56 1.93 -1.32
C PHE A 51 34.23 2.08 -2.69
N ASP A 52 33.76 1.27 -3.65
CA ASP A 52 34.07 1.40 -5.07
C ASP A 52 33.11 2.41 -5.72
N GLY A 53 33.64 3.22 -6.65
CA GLY A 53 33.03 4.41 -7.20
C GLY A 53 32.37 4.20 -8.57
N THR A 54 31.19 4.79 -8.78
CA THR A 54 30.62 5.10 -10.11
C THR A 54 29.54 6.18 -9.96
N ARG A 55 29.52 7.15 -10.90
CA ARG A 55 28.96 8.52 -10.80
C ARG A 55 27.47 8.66 -11.16
N ASN A 56 26.85 9.72 -10.63
CA ASN A 56 25.42 10.08 -10.67
C ASN A 56 24.97 10.75 -11.98
N PHE A 57 23.96 10.19 -12.64
CA PHE A 57 22.96 10.95 -13.38
C PHE A 57 21.80 11.21 -12.40
N LEU A 58 21.29 12.45 -12.31
CA LEU A 58 20.17 12.79 -11.41
C LEU A 58 18.86 12.24 -12.01
N PHE A 59 18.61 10.95 -11.76
CA PHE A 59 17.30 10.33 -11.97
C PHE A 59 16.62 10.20 -10.62
N GLU A 60 15.40 10.70 -10.48
CA GLU A 60 14.57 10.30 -9.35
C GLU A 60 14.05 8.89 -9.61
N THR A 61 14.27 7.98 -8.65
CA THR A 61 13.96 6.56 -8.77
C THR A 61 13.19 6.06 -7.56
N LYS A 62 12.38 5.02 -7.76
CA LYS A 62 11.76 4.27 -6.67
C LYS A 62 12.78 3.31 -6.03
N GLY A 63 13.50 3.78 -5.02
CA GLY A 63 14.31 2.96 -4.10
C GLY A 63 15.82 3.17 -4.20
N SER A 64 16.55 2.82 -3.14
CA SER A 64 18.00 3.03 -2.98
C SER A 64 18.86 2.04 -3.78
N ALA A 65 18.55 1.82 -5.06
CA ALA A 65 19.41 1.05 -5.95
C ALA A 65 20.48 1.99 -6.54
N ARG A 66 21.73 1.84 -6.09
CA ARG A 66 22.88 2.42 -6.78
C ARG A 66 23.05 1.72 -8.13
N HIS A 67 22.96 2.46 -9.23
CA HIS A 67 23.16 1.93 -10.57
C HIS A 67 24.64 1.66 -10.86
N LYS A 68 24.94 0.43 -11.27
CA LYS A 68 26.11 0.13 -12.11
C LYS A 68 25.71 0.42 -13.56
N GLN A 69 26.53 1.19 -14.29
CA GLN A 69 26.32 1.51 -15.70
C GLN A 69 26.22 0.22 -16.54
N SER A 70 25.15 0.09 -17.32
CA SER A 70 24.92 -0.99 -18.28
C SER A 70 25.97 -0.95 -19.40
N THR A 71 26.49 -2.11 -19.81
CA THR A 71 27.39 -2.23 -20.97
C THR A 71 26.65 -2.37 -22.30
N GLU A 72 25.32 -2.56 -22.29
CA GLU A 72 24.49 -2.80 -23.48
C GLU A 72 23.26 -1.89 -23.51
N THR A 73 22.80 -1.58 -24.72
CA THR A 73 21.56 -0.83 -25.02
C THR A 73 20.34 -1.65 -24.60
N ARG A 74 19.46 -1.06 -23.78
CA ARG A 74 18.40 -1.80 -23.06
C ARG A 74 17.01 -1.73 -23.72
N ALA A 75 16.80 -0.81 -24.67
CA ALA A 75 15.52 -0.63 -25.32
C ALA A 75 15.57 -1.06 -26.79
N LYS A 76 14.58 -1.84 -27.24
CA LYS A 76 14.33 -2.17 -28.65
C LYS A 76 13.16 -1.38 -29.25
N LEU A 77 12.31 -0.79 -28.40
CA LEU A 77 11.19 0.06 -28.77
C LEU A 77 11.07 1.22 -27.79
N VAL A 78 10.83 2.43 -28.30
CA VAL A 78 10.39 3.57 -27.50
C VAL A 78 9.01 4.03 -27.97
N ILE A 79 8.05 4.08 -27.05
CA ILE A 79 6.70 4.57 -27.24
C ILE A 79 6.63 5.96 -26.62
N PHE A 80 6.36 6.98 -27.43
CA PHE A 80 6.20 8.36 -26.97
C PHE A 80 4.72 8.75 -26.94
N ASP A 81 4.30 9.43 -25.86
CA ASP A 81 3.18 10.36 -26.00
C ASP A 81 3.58 11.57 -26.88
N LYS A 82 2.60 12.23 -27.50
CA LYS A 82 2.82 13.39 -28.37
C LYS A 82 2.83 14.71 -27.59
N ASP A 83 1.78 14.99 -26.82
CA ASP A 83 1.49 16.32 -26.29
C ASP A 83 2.08 16.47 -24.89
N GLY A 84 2.96 17.45 -24.66
CA GLY A 84 3.67 17.58 -23.38
C GLY A 84 4.94 16.72 -23.30
N THR A 85 5.11 15.79 -24.23
CA THR A 85 6.31 14.98 -24.42
C THR A 85 7.14 15.37 -25.65
N LEU A 86 6.51 15.53 -26.84
CA LEU A 86 7.20 15.96 -28.06
C LEU A 86 6.90 17.42 -28.43
N ILE A 87 5.68 17.89 -28.14
CA ILE A 87 5.23 19.25 -28.47
C ILE A 87 4.67 20.00 -27.26
N CYS A 88 4.80 21.33 -27.27
CA CYS A 88 4.37 22.17 -26.16
C CYS A 88 2.84 22.18 -26.05
N PHE A 89 2.32 21.49 -25.01
CA PHE A 89 0.90 21.27 -24.77
C PHE A 89 0.10 22.58 -24.73
N HIS A 90 0.59 23.56 -23.95
CA HIS A 90 -0.10 24.84 -23.74
C HIS A 90 -0.23 25.67 -25.01
N SER A 91 0.78 25.65 -25.89
CA SER A 91 0.80 26.49 -27.09
C SER A 91 -0.20 26.03 -28.15
N MET A 92 -0.45 24.72 -28.26
CA MET A 92 -1.44 24.20 -29.20
C MET A 92 -2.87 24.38 -28.69
N TRP A 93 -3.14 23.88 -27.48
CA TRP A 93 -4.50 23.60 -27.04
C TRP A 93 -5.23 24.81 -26.45
N SER A 94 -4.50 25.83 -25.97
CA SER A 94 -5.12 27.06 -25.46
C SER A 94 -5.88 27.83 -26.53
N SER A 95 -5.27 27.99 -27.71
CA SER A 95 -5.88 28.68 -28.85
C SER A 95 -7.09 27.94 -29.43
N TRP A 96 -7.07 26.61 -29.36
CA TRP A 96 -8.21 25.78 -29.74
C TRP A 96 -9.35 25.90 -28.74
N ALA A 97 -9.04 25.83 -27.44
CA ALA A 97 -10.03 25.95 -26.38
C ALA A 97 -10.76 27.30 -26.45
N ASP A 98 -10.04 28.40 -26.68
CA ASP A 98 -10.64 29.73 -26.87
C ASP A 98 -11.68 29.70 -28.01
N LYS A 99 -11.30 29.18 -29.20
CA LYS A 99 -12.19 29.12 -30.37
C LYS A 99 -13.44 28.26 -30.12
N VAL A 100 -13.28 27.10 -29.50
CA VAL A 100 -14.39 26.18 -29.23
C VAL A 100 -15.32 26.75 -28.16
N ILE A 101 -14.77 27.29 -27.08
CA ILE A 101 -15.55 27.89 -25.99
C ILE A 101 -16.34 29.10 -26.50
N ASP A 102 -15.70 30.02 -27.21
CA ASP A 102 -16.36 31.23 -27.72
C ASP A 102 -17.47 30.88 -28.71
N SER A 103 -17.24 29.85 -29.54
CA SER A 103 -18.22 29.36 -30.50
C SER A 103 -19.41 28.69 -29.82
N ILE A 104 -19.19 27.85 -28.80
CA ILE A 104 -20.27 27.22 -28.02
C ILE A 104 -21.09 28.29 -27.30
N ALA A 105 -20.42 29.19 -26.56
CA ALA A 105 -21.08 30.23 -25.79
C ALA A 105 -21.93 31.15 -26.66
N LYS A 106 -21.43 31.51 -27.86
CA LYS A 106 -22.19 32.31 -28.83
C LYS A 106 -23.43 31.60 -29.36
N LYS A 107 -23.37 30.28 -29.59
CA LYS A 107 -24.50 29.51 -30.14
C LYS A 107 -25.60 29.24 -29.12
N VAL A 108 -25.23 28.99 -27.86
CA VAL A 108 -26.22 28.76 -26.80
C VAL A 108 -26.73 30.07 -26.18
N GLY A 109 -26.05 31.20 -26.42
CA GLY A 109 -26.48 32.51 -25.96
C GLY A 109 -26.37 32.72 -24.44
N LEU A 110 -25.49 31.97 -23.77
CA LEU A 110 -25.30 32.00 -22.31
C LEU A 110 -23.89 32.47 -21.93
N GLU A 111 -23.76 33.14 -20.78
CA GLU A 111 -22.46 33.47 -20.19
C GLU A 111 -21.83 32.25 -19.48
N ILE A 112 -21.36 31.28 -20.27
CA ILE A 112 -20.85 30.00 -19.76
C ILE A 112 -19.32 29.83 -19.90
N HIS A 113 -18.61 30.82 -20.45
CA HIS A 113 -17.17 30.76 -20.72
C HIS A 113 -16.38 30.23 -19.52
N LYS A 114 -16.59 30.79 -18.32
CA LYS A 114 -15.87 30.37 -17.10
C LYS A 114 -16.08 28.87 -16.80
N LYS A 115 -17.30 28.35 -16.97
CA LYS A 115 -17.63 26.95 -16.71
C LYS A 115 -17.01 26.03 -17.76
N LEU A 116 -17.02 26.43 -19.02
CA LEU A 116 -16.39 25.69 -20.11
C LEU A 116 -14.85 25.67 -19.98
N TYR A 117 -14.21 26.79 -19.67
CA TYR A 117 -12.77 26.86 -19.37
C TYR A 117 -12.40 25.95 -18.19
N THR A 118 -13.23 25.95 -17.13
CA THR A 118 -13.01 25.09 -15.95
C THR A 118 -13.16 23.62 -16.32
N ALA A 119 -14.19 23.25 -17.08
CA ALA A 119 -14.41 21.86 -17.50
C ALA A 119 -13.25 21.33 -18.35
N LEU A 120 -12.76 22.14 -19.30
CA LEU A 120 -11.60 21.78 -20.12
C LEU A 120 -10.26 21.85 -19.36
N GLY A 121 -10.22 22.39 -18.14
CA GLY A 121 -8.96 22.54 -17.38
C GLY A 121 -8.05 23.64 -17.91
N VAL A 122 -8.60 24.68 -18.54
CA VAL A 122 -7.83 25.76 -19.16
C VAL A 122 -7.97 27.05 -18.35
N CYS A 123 -6.85 27.69 -18.02
CA CYS A 123 -6.86 29.00 -17.38
C CYS A 123 -7.20 30.09 -18.41
N PRO A 124 -8.31 30.83 -18.27
CA PRO A 124 -8.66 31.87 -19.24
C PRO A 124 -7.67 33.05 -19.22
N LYS A 125 -6.98 33.29 -18.09
CA LYS A 125 -6.02 34.40 -17.92
C LYS A 125 -4.61 34.05 -18.38
N THR A 126 -4.08 32.93 -17.90
CA THR A 126 -2.67 32.56 -18.15
C THR A 126 -2.50 31.69 -19.39
N LYS A 127 -3.60 31.21 -19.98
CA LYS A 127 -3.62 30.25 -21.09
C LYS A 127 -2.89 28.92 -20.80
N ARG A 128 -2.50 28.70 -19.53
CA ARG A 128 -1.98 27.42 -19.06
C ARG A 128 -3.10 26.40 -18.96
N ILE A 129 -2.74 25.16 -19.26
CA ILE A 129 -3.62 24.00 -19.16
C ILE A 129 -3.20 23.23 -17.92
N TYR A 130 -4.18 22.83 -17.12
CA TYR A 130 -4.00 22.05 -15.91
C TYR A 130 -4.51 20.63 -16.16
N PRO A 131 -4.16 19.67 -15.27
CA PRO A 131 -4.80 18.35 -15.26
C PRO A 131 -6.33 18.50 -15.29
N GLY A 132 -7.00 17.84 -16.24
CA GLY A 132 -8.41 18.04 -16.55
C GLY A 132 -8.85 17.37 -17.86
N LEU A 133 -10.11 17.56 -18.28
CA LEU A 133 -10.70 16.84 -19.43
C LEU A 133 -9.85 16.95 -20.70
N LEU A 134 -9.26 18.13 -20.98
CA LEU A 134 -8.45 18.35 -22.19
C LEU A 134 -7.10 17.61 -22.16
N ALA A 135 -6.53 17.37 -20.98
CA ALA A 135 -5.25 16.69 -20.82
C ALA A 135 -5.39 15.16 -20.73
N GLU A 136 -6.54 14.66 -20.31
CA GLU A 136 -6.70 13.24 -19.91
C GLU A 136 -7.77 12.47 -20.68
N SER A 137 -8.62 13.13 -21.48
CA SER A 137 -9.78 12.49 -22.14
C SER A 137 -9.71 12.53 -23.66
N THR A 138 -10.50 11.67 -24.32
CA THR A 138 -10.63 11.66 -25.78
C THR A 138 -11.65 12.70 -26.25
N ALA A 139 -11.56 13.12 -27.52
CA ALA A 139 -12.50 14.10 -28.09
C ALA A 139 -13.99 13.72 -27.90
N PRO A 140 -14.44 12.46 -28.10
CA PRO A 140 -15.84 12.08 -27.84
C PRO A 140 -16.25 12.24 -26.37
N VAL A 141 -15.37 11.90 -25.42
CA VAL A 141 -15.64 12.05 -23.98
C VAL A 141 -15.73 13.52 -23.61
N ILE A 142 -14.84 14.36 -24.14
CA ILE A 142 -14.88 15.81 -23.92
C ILE A 142 -16.20 16.37 -24.48
N GLN A 143 -16.59 16.00 -25.70
CA GLN A 143 -17.86 16.43 -26.29
C GLN A 143 -19.06 16.05 -25.42
N GLU A 144 -19.11 14.79 -24.95
CA GLU A 144 -20.20 14.31 -24.08
C GLU A 144 -20.29 15.09 -22.77
N GLU A 145 -19.15 15.35 -22.10
CA GLU A 145 -19.13 16.11 -20.85
C GLU A 145 -19.49 17.59 -21.04
N LEU A 146 -19.10 18.19 -22.16
CA LEU A 146 -19.55 19.54 -22.52
C LEU A 146 -21.06 19.57 -22.78
N VAL A 147 -21.64 18.57 -23.44
CA VAL A 147 -23.10 18.45 -23.63
C VAL A 147 -23.80 18.33 -22.28
N LYS A 148 -23.33 17.47 -21.38
CA LYS A 148 -23.89 17.32 -20.02
C LYS A 148 -23.82 18.63 -19.23
N LEU A 149 -22.72 19.37 -19.35
CA LEU A 149 -22.57 20.67 -18.71
C LEU A 149 -23.61 21.65 -19.24
N LEU A 150 -23.78 21.78 -20.56
CA LEU A 150 -24.78 22.66 -21.16
C LEU A 150 -26.21 22.28 -20.75
N VAL A 151 -26.53 20.98 -20.67
CA VAL A 151 -27.84 20.51 -20.21
C VAL A 151 -28.10 20.90 -18.75
N ARG A 152 -27.10 20.80 -17.88
CA ARG A 152 -27.20 21.27 -16.49
C ARG A 152 -27.40 22.78 -16.37
N GLU A 153 -26.90 23.53 -17.34
CA GLU A 153 -27.09 24.99 -17.44
C GLU A 153 -28.42 25.39 -18.11
N GLY A 154 -29.31 24.42 -18.37
CA GLY A 154 -30.65 24.67 -18.89
C GLY A 154 -30.77 24.68 -20.42
N VAL A 155 -29.75 24.25 -21.15
CA VAL A 155 -29.80 24.09 -22.61
C VAL A 155 -30.48 22.76 -22.95
N ALA A 156 -31.46 22.77 -23.87
CA ALA A 156 -32.10 21.55 -24.34
C ALA A 156 -31.06 20.58 -24.94
N ALA A 157 -31.21 19.27 -24.69
CA ALA A 157 -30.17 18.27 -24.99
C ALA A 157 -29.79 18.19 -26.47
N ASP A 158 -30.76 18.37 -27.37
CA ASP A 158 -30.58 18.44 -28.82
C ASP A 158 -29.82 19.72 -29.25
N VAL A 159 -30.15 20.85 -28.63
CA VAL A 159 -29.47 22.14 -28.84
C VAL A 159 -28.03 22.11 -28.31
N ALA A 160 -27.82 21.54 -27.13
CA ALA A 160 -26.50 21.37 -26.52
C ALA A 160 -25.59 20.47 -27.37
N LYS A 161 -26.14 19.34 -27.85
CA LYS A 161 -25.43 18.43 -28.75
C LYS A 161 -25.04 19.12 -30.06
N ASN A 162 -25.98 19.79 -30.72
CA ASN A 162 -25.70 20.52 -31.96
C ASN A 162 -24.67 21.65 -31.73
N ALA A 163 -24.80 22.42 -30.65
CA ALA A 163 -23.87 23.49 -30.33
C ALA A 163 -22.44 22.97 -30.15
N VAL A 164 -22.25 21.87 -29.40
CA VAL A 164 -20.92 21.25 -29.22
C VAL A 164 -20.39 20.67 -30.53
N GLU A 165 -21.18 19.88 -31.25
CA GLU A 165 -20.74 19.21 -32.50
C GLU A 165 -20.38 20.22 -33.59
N SER A 166 -21.22 21.24 -33.81
CA SER A 166 -20.99 22.24 -34.86
C SER A 166 -19.96 23.30 -34.49
N SER A 167 -19.62 23.45 -33.21
CA SER A 167 -18.53 24.30 -32.73
C SER A 167 -17.22 23.56 -32.60
N TRP A 168 -17.23 22.23 -32.76
CA TRP A 168 -16.05 21.40 -32.74
C TRP A 168 -15.22 21.66 -33.99
N VAL A 169 -14.24 22.54 -33.86
CA VAL A 169 -13.19 22.68 -34.86
C VAL A 169 -12.23 21.54 -34.62
N GLU A 170 -12.03 20.62 -35.56
CA GLU A 170 -10.93 19.66 -35.44
C GLU A 170 -9.63 20.46 -35.21
N GLY A 171 -8.92 20.13 -34.12
CA GLY A 171 -7.71 20.83 -33.68
C GLY A 171 -6.83 21.21 -34.87
N ASP A 172 -6.48 22.49 -34.95
CA ASP A 172 -5.89 23.17 -36.09
C ASP A 172 -4.74 22.41 -36.74
N THR A 173 -5.09 21.52 -37.66
CA THR A 173 -4.16 20.80 -38.54
C THR A 173 -4.36 21.25 -39.98
N GLY A 174 -5.05 22.39 -40.17
CA GLY A 174 -5.30 23.03 -41.46
C GLY A 174 -4.33 24.15 -41.81
N GLN A 175 -3.63 24.78 -40.85
CA GLN A 175 -2.64 25.83 -41.16
C GLN A 175 -1.38 25.81 -40.27
N GLY A 176 -0.64 24.70 -40.26
CA GLY A 176 0.84 24.61 -40.25
C GLY A 176 1.77 25.55 -39.45
N LYS A 177 1.33 26.34 -38.44
CA LYS A 177 2.19 27.36 -37.79
C LYS A 177 2.27 27.33 -36.25
N THR A 178 1.57 26.43 -35.55
CA THR A 178 1.42 26.51 -34.06
C THR A 178 2.07 25.38 -33.25
N ALA A 179 2.37 24.22 -33.84
CA ALA A 179 3.04 23.13 -33.12
C ALA A 179 4.53 23.42 -32.89
N LYS A 180 4.88 23.88 -31.68
CA LYS A 180 6.27 24.07 -31.26
C LYS A 180 6.80 22.81 -30.58
N SER A 181 7.94 22.30 -31.04
CA SER A 181 8.67 21.23 -30.36
C SER A 181 9.02 21.66 -28.93
N ILE A 182 8.96 20.72 -27.98
CA ILE A 182 9.44 20.91 -26.61
C ILE A 182 10.96 21.10 -26.55
N HIS A 183 11.69 20.58 -27.53
CA HIS A 183 13.14 20.72 -27.59
C HIS A 183 13.63 20.89 -29.04
N PRO A 184 14.57 21.82 -29.31
CA PRO A 184 15.08 22.06 -30.67
C PRO A 184 15.77 20.84 -31.30
N GLU A 185 16.30 19.92 -30.49
CA GLU A 185 17.05 18.74 -30.95
C GLU A 185 16.24 17.44 -30.99
N ILE A 186 14.91 17.49 -30.92
CA ILE A 186 14.07 16.28 -30.90
C ILE A 186 14.27 15.38 -32.13
N ARG A 187 14.59 16.00 -33.27
CA ARG A 187 14.93 15.29 -34.51
C ARG A 187 16.24 14.50 -34.39
N THR A 188 17.22 15.05 -33.68
CA THR A 188 18.50 14.38 -33.40
C THR A 188 18.26 13.14 -32.53
N LEU A 189 17.44 13.25 -31.49
CA LEU A 189 17.04 12.11 -30.67
C LEU A 189 16.45 10.97 -31.51
N PHE A 190 15.46 11.27 -32.35
CA PHE A 190 14.79 10.25 -33.18
C PHE A 190 15.75 9.62 -34.19
N LYS A 191 16.64 10.42 -34.79
CA LYS A 191 17.69 9.91 -35.68
C LYS A 191 18.62 8.94 -34.94
N ILE A 192 19.06 9.27 -33.73
CA ILE A 192 19.95 8.41 -32.92
C ILE A 192 19.28 7.07 -32.59
N LEU A 193 18.00 7.10 -32.19
CA LEU A 193 17.24 5.89 -31.92
C LEU A 193 17.18 4.99 -33.16
N LYS A 194 16.92 5.55 -34.35
CA LYS A 194 16.86 4.79 -35.60
C LYS A 194 18.23 4.29 -36.06
N ASP A 195 19.29 5.07 -35.93
CA ASP A 195 20.67 4.66 -36.22
C ASP A 195 21.12 3.48 -35.34
N LYS A 196 20.42 3.25 -34.22
CA LYS A 196 20.66 2.18 -33.24
C LYS A 196 19.66 1.02 -33.35
N ASP A 197 18.90 0.96 -34.43
CA ASP A 197 17.87 -0.07 -34.69
C ASP A 197 16.80 -0.15 -33.59
N ILE A 198 16.54 0.96 -32.89
CA ILE A 198 15.47 1.08 -31.91
C ILE A 198 14.21 1.56 -32.63
N LYS A 199 13.13 0.78 -32.53
CA LYS A 199 11.83 1.14 -33.11
C LYS A 199 11.21 2.31 -32.36
N ILE A 200 10.49 3.17 -33.07
CA ILE A 200 9.83 4.35 -32.50
C ILE A 200 8.34 4.27 -32.78
N ALA A 201 7.52 4.37 -31.74
CA ALA A 201 6.08 4.48 -31.86
C ALA A 201 5.54 5.74 -31.19
N ILE A 202 4.46 6.29 -31.75
CA ILE A 202 3.68 7.37 -31.13
C ILE A 202 2.35 6.80 -30.68
N CYS A 203 1.98 7.00 -29.41
CA CYS A 203 0.68 6.63 -28.87
C CYS A 203 0.02 7.86 -28.26
N THR A 204 -1.08 8.34 -28.84
CA THR A 204 -1.75 9.58 -28.42
C THR A 204 -3.27 9.41 -28.39
N ALA A 205 -3.95 10.21 -27.57
CA ALA A 205 -5.42 10.30 -27.55
C ALA A 205 -6.00 11.13 -28.70
N ASP A 206 -5.13 11.84 -29.44
CA ASP A 206 -5.50 12.67 -30.58
C ASP A 206 -5.97 11.86 -31.80
N ASN A 207 -6.62 12.54 -32.74
CA ASN A 207 -6.99 11.95 -34.02
C ASN A 207 -5.79 11.73 -34.94
N ARG A 208 -5.90 10.74 -35.83
CA ARG A 208 -4.83 10.32 -36.74
C ARG A 208 -4.42 11.42 -37.70
N ARG A 209 -5.39 12.09 -38.33
CA ARG A 209 -5.12 13.13 -39.33
C ARG A 209 -4.26 14.25 -38.73
N GLY A 210 -4.62 14.73 -37.55
CA GLY A 210 -3.94 15.80 -36.87
C GLY A 210 -2.56 15.40 -36.34
N THR A 211 -2.47 14.19 -35.80
CA THR A 211 -1.20 13.59 -35.37
C THR A 211 -0.20 13.52 -36.53
N LEU A 212 -0.62 12.98 -37.68
CA LEU A 212 0.24 12.88 -38.86
C LEU A 212 0.69 14.23 -39.40
N ASN A 213 -0.19 15.24 -39.41
CA ASN A 213 0.17 16.60 -39.83
C ASN A 213 1.19 17.23 -38.89
N THR A 214 1.03 17.08 -37.58
CA THR A 214 2.00 17.56 -36.59
C THR A 214 3.36 16.88 -36.76
N LEU A 215 3.39 15.56 -36.90
CA LEU A 215 4.63 14.81 -37.11
C LEU A 215 5.32 15.17 -38.44
N LYS A 216 4.56 15.54 -39.46
CA LYS A 216 5.09 16.04 -40.74
C LYS A 216 5.70 17.44 -40.58
N ASN A 217 5.05 18.33 -39.84
CA ASN A 217 5.53 19.69 -39.60
C ASN A 217 6.82 19.73 -38.75
N LEU A 218 7.01 18.75 -37.86
CA LEU A 218 8.23 18.58 -37.07
C LEU A 218 9.33 17.82 -37.80
N ASP A 219 9.08 17.37 -39.04
CA ASP A 219 10.01 16.55 -39.82
C ASP A 219 10.46 15.29 -39.05
N LEU A 220 9.49 14.62 -38.40
CA LEU A 220 9.70 13.38 -37.62
C LEU A 220 9.09 12.14 -38.27
N SER A 221 8.20 12.32 -39.26
CA SER A 221 7.41 11.23 -39.85
C SER A 221 8.28 10.08 -40.40
N GLN A 222 9.45 10.40 -40.98
CA GLN A 222 10.36 9.39 -41.53
C GLN A 222 11.03 8.49 -40.49
N TYR A 223 10.99 8.83 -39.19
CA TYR A 223 11.63 8.05 -38.14
C TYR A 223 10.65 7.13 -37.40
N ILE A 224 9.35 7.26 -37.60
CA ILE A 224 8.33 6.60 -36.79
C ILE A 224 7.88 5.30 -37.47
N ASP A 225 7.93 4.19 -36.74
CA ASP A 225 7.53 2.86 -37.22
C ASP A 225 6.03 2.63 -37.08
N MET A 226 5.39 3.21 -36.05
CA MET A 226 3.97 3.04 -35.81
C MET A 226 3.36 4.26 -35.12
N VAL A 227 2.16 4.64 -35.53
CA VAL A 227 1.35 5.67 -34.87
C VAL A 227 0.03 5.03 -34.46
N VAL A 228 -0.35 5.18 -33.19
CA VAL A 228 -1.63 4.77 -32.62
C VAL A 228 -2.34 6.00 -32.06
N CYS A 229 -3.55 6.25 -32.56
CA CYS A 229 -4.35 7.43 -32.28
C CYS A 229 -5.68 7.05 -31.62
N GLY A 230 -6.32 8.01 -30.94
CA GLY A 230 -7.56 7.78 -30.20
C GLY A 230 -8.77 7.47 -31.08
N ASP A 231 -8.70 7.78 -32.38
CA ASP A 231 -9.73 7.50 -33.40
C ASP A 231 -9.46 6.21 -34.20
N ASP A 232 -8.38 5.49 -33.92
CA ASP A 232 -8.10 4.23 -34.58
C ASP A 232 -9.06 3.11 -34.14
N PRO A 233 -9.44 2.17 -35.03
CA PRO A 233 -10.21 1.00 -34.65
C PRO A 233 -9.47 0.17 -33.59
N CYS A 234 -10.21 -0.31 -32.59
CA CYS A 234 -9.66 -1.15 -31.51
C CYS A 234 -8.49 -0.47 -30.80
N THR A 235 -8.64 0.79 -30.41
CA THR A 235 -7.81 1.44 -29.39
C THR A 235 -8.62 1.67 -28.14
N GLN A 236 -7.93 1.81 -27.01
CA GLN A 236 -8.55 2.15 -25.74
C GLN A 236 -7.91 3.41 -25.17
N PRO A 237 -8.65 4.26 -24.44
CA PRO A 237 -8.08 5.46 -23.83
C PRO A 237 -7.01 5.08 -22.80
N LYS A 238 -5.98 5.92 -22.69
CA LYS A 238 -4.98 5.81 -21.63
C LYS A 238 -5.66 5.95 -20.26
N PRO A 239 -5.23 5.23 -19.20
CA PRO A 239 -4.02 4.43 -19.07
C PRO A 239 -4.15 2.95 -19.53
N SER A 240 -5.02 2.63 -20.50
CA SER A 240 -5.12 1.26 -21.03
C SER A 240 -3.81 0.72 -21.60
N PRO A 241 -3.33 -0.47 -21.14
CA PRO A 241 -2.15 -1.11 -21.69
C PRO A 241 -2.38 -1.62 -23.13
N HIS A 242 -3.64 -1.70 -23.57
CA HIS A 242 -4.02 -2.26 -24.87
C HIS A 242 -3.24 -1.64 -26.03
N ASN A 243 -3.10 -0.31 -26.05
CA ASN A 243 -2.38 0.37 -27.13
C ASN A 243 -0.88 0.04 -27.09
N ALA A 244 -0.28 -0.04 -25.91
CA ALA A 244 1.12 -0.43 -25.76
C ALA A 244 1.36 -1.88 -26.19
N TRP A 245 0.48 -2.83 -25.84
CA TRP A 245 0.55 -4.21 -26.31
C TRP A 245 0.32 -4.33 -27.82
N LYS A 246 -0.62 -3.57 -28.38
CA LYS A 246 -0.87 -3.50 -29.82
C LYS A 246 0.38 -3.04 -30.57
N ILE A 247 1.06 -2.02 -30.05
CA ILE A 247 2.33 -1.53 -30.62
C ILE A 247 3.42 -2.60 -30.50
N CYS A 248 3.63 -3.17 -29.30
CA CYS A 248 4.64 -4.20 -29.07
C CYS A 248 4.43 -5.42 -29.97
N GLY A 249 3.19 -5.91 -30.07
CA GLY A 249 2.81 -7.04 -30.92
C GLY A 249 2.97 -6.75 -32.41
N ALA A 250 2.51 -5.59 -32.89
CA ALA A 250 2.63 -5.21 -34.29
C ALA A 250 4.10 -5.00 -34.73
N LEU A 251 4.95 -4.52 -33.81
CA LEU A 251 6.36 -4.31 -34.05
C LEU A 251 7.22 -5.52 -33.68
N GLY A 252 6.65 -6.61 -33.15
CA GLY A 252 7.39 -7.81 -32.76
C GLY A 252 8.44 -7.56 -31.68
N VAL A 253 8.15 -6.69 -30.71
CA VAL A 253 9.03 -6.35 -29.57
C VAL A 253 8.40 -6.84 -28.28
N ASP A 254 9.18 -7.50 -27.42
CA ASP A 254 8.74 -7.90 -26.08
C ASP A 254 8.46 -6.64 -25.24
N PRO A 255 7.32 -6.55 -24.50
CA PRO A 255 7.06 -5.43 -23.60
C PRO A 255 8.23 -5.08 -22.67
N MET A 256 8.99 -6.05 -22.19
CA MET A 256 10.16 -5.85 -21.32
C MET A 256 11.34 -5.16 -22.01
N ASP A 257 11.36 -5.16 -23.35
CA ASP A 257 12.37 -4.46 -24.16
C ASP A 257 11.85 -3.08 -24.64
N ALA A 258 10.63 -2.68 -24.23
CA ALA A 258 10.01 -1.42 -24.61
C ALA A 258 10.09 -0.36 -23.50
N VAL A 259 10.11 0.91 -23.91
CA VAL A 259 10.12 2.07 -23.00
C VAL A 259 8.93 2.98 -23.31
N MET A 260 8.08 3.27 -22.32
CA MET A 260 7.07 4.33 -22.44
C MET A 260 7.66 5.65 -21.95
N VAL A 261 7.43 6.73 -22.71
CA VAL A 261 7.82 8.09 -22.37
C VAL A 261 6.60 9.00 -22.45
N GLY A 262 6.23 9.65 -21.34
CA GLY A 262 5.05 10.50 -21.29
C GLY A 262 5.07 11.50 -20.12
N ASP A 263 4.26 12.55 -20.20
CA ASP A 263 4.22 13.64 -19.22
C ASP A 263 2.96 13.64 -18.35
N THR A 264 1.97 12.80 -18.62
CA THR A 264 0.77 12.67 -17.78
C THR A 264 0.73 11.35 -17.03
N LYS A 265 -0.05 11.31 -15.94
CA LYS A 265 -0.34 10.07 -15.22
C LYS A 265 -0.94 8.99 -16.14
N ALA A 266 -1.77 9.38 -17.10
CA ALA A 266 -2.37 8.44 -18.04
C ALA A 266 -1.30 7.74 -18.90
N ASP A 267 -0.26 8.46 -19.30
CA ASP A 267 0.84 7.93 -20.11
C ASP A 267 1.72 6.95 -19.33
N VAL A 268 2.21 7.38 -18.17
CA VAL A 268 3.05 6.53 -17.31
C VAL A 268 2.24 5.36 -16.77
N GLY A 269 0.95 5.56 -16.52
CA GLY A 269 0.01 4.50 -16.13
C GLY A 269 -0.17 3.45 -17.21
N MET A 270 -0.26 3.84 -18.49
CA MET A 270 -0.30 2.89 -19.61
C MET A 270 0.98 2.05 -19.68
N GLY A 271 2.15 2.69 -19.61
CA GLY A 271 3.43 1.98 -19.61
C GLY A 271 3.57 1.03 -18.42
N HIS A 272 3.13 1.47 -17.24
CA HIS A 272 3.17 0.70 -16.00
C HIS A 272 2.22 -0.50 -16.06
N ALA A 273 0.98 -0.29 -16.51
CA ALA A 273 -0.03 -1.33 -16.68
C ALA A 273 0.39 -2.36 -17.74
N ALA A 274 1.02 -1.92 -18.82
CA ALA A 274 1.52 -2.79 -19.88
C ALA A 274 2.77 -3.57 -19.47
N LYS A 275 3.33 -3.30 -18.27
CA LYS A 275 4.57 -3.86 -17.74
C LYS A 275 5.73 -3.69 -18.72
N LEU A 276 5.83 -2.50 -19.32
CA LEU A 276 6.95 -2.22 -20.20
C LEU A 276 8.26 -2.23 -19.39
N GLY A 277 9.36 -2.54 -20.09
CA GLY A 277 10.70 -2.59 -19.53
C GLY A 277 10.99 -1.39 -18.65
N TRP A 278 10.79 -0.19 -19.19
CA TRP A 278 10.78 1.06 -18.42
C TRP A 278 9.62 1.98 -18.76
N VAL A 279 9.23 2.75 -17.74
CA VAL A 279 8.27 3.84 -17.80
C VAL A 279 8.98 5.11 -17.35
N VAL A 280 9.05 6.09 -18.24
CA VAL A 280 9.78 7.34 -18.05
C VAL A 280 8.78 8.49 -18.06
N GLY A 281 8.66 9.16 -16.92
CA GLY A 281 7.89 10.41 -16.81
C GLY A 281 8.74 11.60 -17.25
N VAL A 282 8.17 12.52 -18.03
CA VAL A 282 8.86 13.74 -18.48
C VAL A 282 8.18 14.98 -17.90
N LEU A 283 8.97 15.87 -17.28
CA LEU A 283 8.46 17.09 -16.64
C LEU A 283 8.29 18.28 -17.59
N SER A 284 8.49 18.08 -18.90
CA SER A 284 8.31 19.13 -19.91
C SER A 284 6.84 19.42 -20.26
N GLY A 285 5.93 18.57 -19.78
CA GLY A 285 4.50 18.65 -20.05
C GLY A 285 3.69 19.09 -18.83
N ILE A 286 2.54 18.47 -18.59
CA ILE A 286 1.58 18.93 -17.56
C ILE A 286 1.82 18.28 -16.19
N GLY A 287 2.25 17.01 -16.16
CA GLY A 287 2.39 16.27 -14.91
C GLY A 287 3.60 16.69 -14.09
N ASP A 288 3.47 16.52 -12.77
CA ASP A 288 4.57 16.77 -11.83
C ASP A 288 5.19 15.47 -11.28
N THR A 289 6.34 15.59 -10.61
CA THR A 289 7.03 14.46 -10.00
C THR A 289 6.14 13.64 -9.06
N LYS A 290 5.27 14.29 -8.26
CA LYS A 290 4.43 13.60 -7.29
C LYS A 290 3.33 12.79 -7.98
N GLU A 291 2.86 13.24 -9.13
CA GLU A 291 1.86 12.56 -9.95
C GLU A 291 2.46 11.42 -10.78
N LEU A 292 3.65 11.61 -11.35
CA LEU A 292 4.28 10.65 -12.26
C LEU A 292 5.07 9.55 -11.53
N LEU A 293 5.79 9.87 -10.45
CA LEU A 293 6.65 8.92 -9.72
C LEU A 293 5.91 7.68 -9.17
N PRO A 294 4.62 7.74 -8.77
CA PRO A 294 3.85 6.56 -8.38
C PRO A 294 3.71 5.49 -9.46
N GLU A 295 3.92 5.78 -10.75
CA GLU A 295 3.74 4.84 -11.87
C GLU A 295 4.98 4.77 -12.78
N ALA A 296 5.79 5.83 -12.86
CA ALA A 296 7.07 5.86 -13.57
C ALA A 296 8.20 5.16 -12.80
N ASN A 297 9.15 4.59 -13.54
CA ASN A 297 10.43 4.08 -13.03
C ASN A 297 11.47 5.20 -12.88
N TYR A 298 11.46 6.15 -13.82
CA TYR A 298 12.38 7.27 -13.90
C TYR A 298 11.60 8.55 -14.22
N ILE A 299 12.01 9.66 -13.60
CA ILE A 299 11.56 10.99 -13.99
C ILE A 299 12.73 11.73 -14.62
N ILE A 300 12.50 12.31 -15.80
CA ILE A 300 13.46 13.16 -16.49
C ILE A 300 12.88 14.55 -16.71
N SER A 301 13.74 15.56 -16.72
CA SER A 301 13.31 16.95 -16.89
C SER A 301 12.84 17.21 -18.32
N ASN A 302 13.49 16.60 -19.31
CA ASN A 302 13.16 16.76 -20.72
C ASN A 302 13.41 15.47 -21.51
N VAL A 303 12.66 15.26 -22.61
CA VAL A 303 12.77 14.08 -23.47
C VAL A 303 14.20 13.81 -23.99
N LYS A 304 15.06 14.85 -24.09
CA LYS A 304 16.48 14.68 -24.47
C LYS A 304 17.28 13.81 -23.50
N ASP A 305 16.88 13.76 -22.23
CA ASP A 305 17.60 13.05 -21.17
C ASP A 305 17.28 11.54 -21.18
N LEU A 306 16.57 11.07 -22.21
CA LEU A 306 16.24 9.66 -22.43
C LEU A 306 17.46 8.82 -22.84
N LEU A 307 18.35 9.34 -23.69
CA LEU A 307 19.49 8.54 -24.21
C LEU A 307 20.45 8.05 -23.11
N PRO A 308 20.81 8.88 -22.10
CA PRO A 308 21.59 8.41 -20.96
C PRO A 308 20.93 7.30 -20.14
N LEU A 309 19.59 7.18 -20.17
CA LEU A 309 18.88 6.07 -19.52
C LEU A 309 19.06 4.78 -20.33
N ILE A 310 18.73 4.81 -21.62
CA ILE A 310 18.52 3.59 -22.43
C ILE A 310 19.77 3.09 -23.16
N MET A 311 20.86 3.88 -23.21
CA MET A 311 22.08 3.56 -23.95
C MET A 311 23.38 3.70 -23.12
N PRO A 312 24.42 2.89 -23.40
CA PRO A 312 25.74 3.06 -22.79
C PRO A 312 26.38 4.41 -23.14
N TYR A 313 27.15 4.95 -22.19
CA TYR A 313 27.79 6.27 -22.32
C TYR A 313 28.57 6.48 -23.64
N LYS A 314 29.35 5.47 -24.05
CA LYS A 314 30.17 5.52 -25.27
C LYS A 314 29.34 5.62 -26.56
N GLU A 315 28.08 5.20 -26.53
CA GLU A 315 27.24 5.09 -27.71
C GLU A 315 26.47 6.36 -28.03
N TRP A 316 26.06 7.13 -27.02
CA TRP A 316 25.26 8.34 -27.24
C TRP A 316 26.07 9.63 -27.19
N ILE A 317 27.23 9.65 -26.50
CA ILE A 317 28.04 10.87 -26.34
C ILE A 317 28.59 11.43 -27.66
N ASN A 318 28.82 10.56 -28.66
CA ASN A 318 29.36 10.95 -29.95
C ASN A 318 28.27 11.37 -30.95
N CYS A 319 26.99 11.19 -30.60
CA CYS A 319 25.86 11.40 -31.51
C CYS A 319 25.30 12.84 -31.48
N TYR A 320 25.61 13.61 -30.43
CA TYR A 320 25.37 15.04 -30.40
C TYR A 320 26.62 15.77 -30.92
N THR A 321 26.54 16.37 -32.11
CA THR A 321 27.66 17.14 -32.65
C THR A 321 27.81 18.48 -31.93
N TYR A 322 28.85 18.57 -31.09
CA TYR A 322 29.67 19.73 -30.69
C TYR A 322 28.95 20.92 -30.00
N SER A 323 29.28 21.36 -28.78
CA SER A 323 30.64 21.77 -28.36
C SER A 323 30.88 21.85 -26.83
N SER A 324 29.98 21.38 -25.96
CA SER A 324 30.10 21.60 -24.50
C SER A 324 30.54 20.38 -23.67
N TYR A 325 30.53 19.17 -24.23
CA TYR A 325 30.78 17.93 -23.45
C TYR A 325 32.25 17.46 -23.39
N GLU A 326 33.12 17.90 -24.31
CA GLU A 326 34.47 17.33 -24.43
C GLU A 326 35.52 17.86 -23.44
N ARG A 327 35.22 18.84 -22.57
CA ARG A 327 36.24 19.35 -21.62
C ARG A 327 36.39 18.55 -20.32
N VAL A 328 35.54 17.55 -20.06
CA VAL A 328 35.51 16.85 -18.76
C VAL A 328 36.11 15.44 -18.80
N LEU A 329 36.48 14.90 -19.97
CA LEU A 329 36.84 13.48 -20.12
C LEU A 329 38.31 13.16 -20.36
N ARG A 330 39.23 14.13 -20.24
CA ARG A 330 40.67 13.83 -20.29
C ARG A 330 41.42 14.54 -19.17
N GLU A 331 41.39 13.92 -18.01
CA GLU A 331 42.55 13.52 -17.20
C GLU A 331 42.04 13.02 -15.84
N PRO A 332 42.53 11.88 -15.32
CA PRO A 332 42.14 11.38 -14.01
C PRO A 332 42.80 12.26 -12.95
N LEU A 333 42.12 13.33 -12.53
CA LEU A 333 42.47 14.06 -11.32
C LEU A 333 42.05 13.23 -10.11
N ASP A 334 42.99 12.38 -9.73
CA ASP A 334 43.13 11.76 -8.43
C ASP A 334 43.01 12.84 -7.34
N LEU A 335 41.81 13.05 -6.80
CA LEU A 335 41.58 13.92 -5.66
C LEU A 335 41.02 13.11 -4.49
N LYS A 336 41.93 12.39 -3.84
CA LYS A 336 41.81 12.03 -2.42
C LYS A 336 41.83 13.30 -1.58
N VAL A 337 40.70 13.75 -1.03
CA VAL A 337 40.59 14.46 0.25
C VAL A 337 39.12 14.27 0.68
N GLY A 338 38.76 13.74 1.84
CA GLY A 338 38.95 14.40 3.13
C GLY A 338 38.05 15.64 3.23
N VAL A 339 37.68 16.07 4.42
CA VAL A 339 37.28 17.47 4.62
C VAL A 339 38.36 18.35 3.97
N ARG A 340 38.10 18.96 2.82
CA ARG A 340 38.98 20.00 2.27
C ARG A 340 38.71 21.26 3.07
N SER A 341 39.44 21.40 4.17
CA SER A 341 39.77 22.70 4.74
C SER A 341 40.83 23.44 3.88
N SER A 342 40.82 23.25 2.57
CA SER A 342 41.71 23.91 1.61
C SER A 342 40.92 24.18 0.33
N VAL A 343 40.39 25.39 0.26
CA VAL A 343 39.56 25.88 -0.83
C VAL A 343 40.44 26.20 -2.05
N ASP A 344 40.09 25.63 -3.20
CA ASP A 344 40.70 26.04 -4.47
C ASP A 344 40.28 27.50 -4.75
N PRO A 345 41.22 28.42 -5.03
CA PRO A 345 40.88 29.82 -5.18
C PRO A 345 40.02 30.07 -6.43
N ILE A 346 38.93 30.80 -6.25
CA ILE A 346 37.97 31.26 -7.25
C ILE A 346 38.66 32.29 -8.14
N ASP A 347 38.78 31.97 -9.43
CA ASP A 347 39.26 32.87 -10.46
C ASP A 347 38.08 33.68 -11.02
N LEU A 348 37.93 34.92 -10.54
CA LEU A 348 36.82 35.79 -10.94
C LEU A 348 36.82 36.14 -12.43
N LYS A 349 37.93 35.98 -13.16
CA LYS A 349 37.99 36.29 -14.60
C LYS A 349 37.11 35.38 -15.46
N LYS A 350 36.59 34.29 -14.89
CA LYS A 350 35.73 33.33 -15.60
C LYS A 350 34.27 33.74 -15.61
N TYR A 351 33.89 34.71 -14.79
CA TYR A 351 32.51 35.06 -14.56
C TYR A 351 32.28 36.54 -14.89
N ASP A 352 31.06 36.88 -15.30
CA ASP A 352 30.66 38.24 -15.66
C ASP A 352 29.66 38.81 -14.63
N VAL A 353 28.88 37.95 -13.96
CA VAL A 353 27.80 38.33 -13.04
C VAL A 353 27.84 37.49 -11.76
N VAL A 354 27.58 38.11 -10.61
CA VAL A 354 27.28 37.42 -9.34
C VAL A 354 25.84 37.71 -8.94
N ILE A 355 25.06 36.66 -8.70
CA ILE A 355 23.70 36.73 -8.17
C ILE A 355 23.76 36.39 -6.68
N PHE A 356 23.24 37.28 -5.83
CA PHE A 356 23.04 36.98 -4.41
C PHE A 356 21.56 36.82 -4.11
N ASP A 357 21.22 35.80 -3.30
CA ASP A 357 20.01 35.88 -2.51
C ASP A 357 20.09 37.05 -1.51
N LEU A 358 18.96 37.71 -1.24
CA LEU A 358 18.92 38.84 -0.31
C LEU A 358 18.75 38.41 1.16
N HIS A 359 17.81 37.51 1.45
CA HIS A 359 17.30 37.26 2.81
C HIS A 359 17.80 35.92 3.35
N GLY A 360 18.75 35.97 4.29
CA GLY A 360 19.49 34.79 4.77
C GLY A 360 20.94 34.79 4.27
N THR A 361 21.17 35.41 3.11
CA THR A 361 22.52 35.59 2.56
C THR A 361 23.12 36.98 2.89
N LEU A 362 22.42 38.08 2.59
CA LEU A 362 22.91 39.45 2.86
C LEU A 362 22.28 40.07 4.12
N VAL A 363 21.00 39.77 4.37
CA VAL A 363 20.18 40.40 5.42
C VAL A 363 19.56 39.37 6.35
N CYS A 364 19.49 39.65 7.66
CA CYS A 364 18.92 38.72 8.64
C CYS A 364 17.39 38.61 8.51
N ALA A 365 16.92 37.48 7.98
CA ALA A 365 15.51 37.18 7.76
C ALA A 365 14.70 36.92 9.06
N HIS A 366 15.34 36.39 10.11
CA HIS A 366 14.63 35.88 11.29
C HIS A 366 13.82 36.95 12.03
N THR A 367 14.41 38.11 12.31
CA THR A 367 13.76 39.15 13.14
C THR A 367 12.53 39.75 12.47
N LYS A 368 12.54 39.81 11.13
CA LYS A 368 11.47 40.38 10.30
C LYS A 368 10.26 39.44 10.22
N TYR A 369 10.49 38.19 9.82
CA TYR A 369 9.41 37.20 9.70
C TYR A 369 8.79 36.82 11.05
N ILE A 370 9.57 36.81 12.13
CA ILE A 370 9.02 36.50 13.46
C ILE A 370 8.09 37.62 13.93
N LYS A 371 8.44 38.90 13.77
CA LYS A 371 7.55 40.02 14.12
C LYS A 371 6.28 40.02 13.27
N TRP A 372 6.40 39.70 11.98
CA TRP A 372 5.25 39.57 11.10
C TRP A 372 4.34 38.41 11.51
N LEU A 373 4.89 37.24 11.83
CA LEU A 373 4.14 36.08 12.34
C LEU A 373 3.44 36.36 13.67
N GLU A 374 4.08 37.08 14.58
CA GLU A 374 3.48 37.50 15.85
C GLU A 374 2.24 38.35 15.60
N LYS A 375 2.36 39.38 14.74
CA LYS A 375 1.23 40.25 14.44
C LYS A 375 0.15 39.54 13.62
N LEU A 376 0.52 38.73 12.64
CA LEU A 376 -0.43 37.97 11.84
C LEU A 376 -1.24 37.01 12.72
N SER A 377 -0.57 36.32 13.64
CA SER A 377 -1.22 35.44 14.60
C SER A 377 -2.16 36.22 15.53
N GLU A 378 -1.73 37.36 16.06
CA GLU A 378 -2.56 38.25 16.88
C GLU A 378 -3.79 38.78 16.11
N ARG A 379 -3.62 39.17 14.84
CA ARG A 379 -4.73 39.66 13.99
C ARG A 379 -5.72 38.56 13.68
N LEU A 380 -5.25 37.36 13.35
CA LEU A 380 -6.11 36.21 13.08
C LEU A 380 -6.83 35.74 14.35
N GLU A 381 -6.16 35.74 15.50
CA GLU A 381 -6.79 35.42 16.79
C GLU A 381 -7.88 36.44 17.13
N ASN A 382 -7.63 37.73 16.97
CA ASN A 382 -8.63 38.78 17.20
C ASN A 382 -9.84 38.67 16.26
N LYS A 383 -9.64 38.29 15.00
CA LYS A 383 -10.74 38.18 14.01
C LYS A 383 -11.51 36.86 14.12
N THR A 384 -10.88 35.79 14.58
CA THR A 384 -11.47 34.44 14.58
C THR A 384 -11.82 33.92 15.98
N GLY A 385 -11.32 34.56 17.04
CA GLY A 385 -11.45 34.09 18.43
C GLY A 385 -10.60 32.86 18.77
N MET A 386 -9.72 32.41 17.87
CA MET A 386 -8.93 31.18 18.02
C MET A 386 -7.44 31.47 18.13
N ASN A 387 -6.76 30.86 19.10
CA ASN A 387 -5.30 30.86 19.16
C ASN A 387 -4.73 29.94 18.07
N LEU A 388 -4.39 30.54 16.92
CA LEU A 388 -3.83 29.83 15.78
C LEU A 388 -2.29 29.86 15.74
N ALA A 389 -1.64 30.58 16.66
CA ALA A 389 -0.20 30.81 16.61
C ALA A 389 0.63 29.51 16.50
N PRO A 390 0.42 28.45 17.32
CA PRO A 390 1.24 27.24 17.22
C PRO A 390 1.17 26.56 15.83
N LEU A 391 -0.02 26.56 15.22
CA LEU A 391 -0.25 25.97 13.90
C LEU A 391 0.34 26.83 12.78
N ILE A 392 0.20 28.16 12.88
CA ILE A 392 0.78 29.10 11.92
C ILE A 392 2.30 28.94 11.92
N TYR A 393 2.95 29.00 13.08
CA TYR A 393 4.40 28.84 13.21
C TYR A 393 4.88 27.48 12.68
N GLN A 394 4.19 26.39 13.03
CA GLN A 394 4.54 25.05 12.52
C GLN A 394 4.44 24.96 10.99
N HIS A 395 3.35 25.45 10.40
CA HIS A 395 3.14 25.35 8.96
C HIS A 395 4.03 26.32 8.17
N PHE A 396 4.34 27.49 8.73
CA PHE A 396 5.12 28.52 8.06
C PHE A 396 6.63 28.28 8.22
N GLY A 397 7.04 27.26 8.99
CA GLY A 397 8.45 26.94 9.19
C GLY A 397 9.13 27.89 10.16
N ALA A 398 8.53 28.17 11.31
CA ALA A 398 9.14 29.01 12.33
C ALA A 398 8.93 28.42 13.72
N SER A 399 9.88 28.67 14.62
CA SER A 399 9.78 28.26 16.02
C SER A 399 9.29 29.42 16.88
N GLN A 400 8.14 29.22 17.52
CA GLN A 400 7.58 30.20 18.47
C GLN A 400 8.46 30.35 19.72
N GLU A 401 9.14 29.27 20.14
CA GLU A 401 9.99 29.22 21.33
C GLU A 401 11.37 29.84 21.08
N THR A 402 12.02 29.49 19.96
CA THR A 402 13.39 29.96 19.68
C THR A 402 13.43 31.26 18.88
N LYS A 403 12.27 31.76 18.42
CA LYS A 403 12.15 32.97 17.58
C LYS A 403 13.06 32.93 16.35
N LYS A 404 13.18 31.75 15.73
CA LYS A 404 13.94 31.52 14.51
C LYS A 404 13.06 30.94 13.42
N VAL A 405 13.26 31.42 12.20
CA VAL A 405 12.74 30.78 10.98
C VAL A 405 13.57 29.51 10.73
N GLN A 406 12.89 28.46 10.31
CA GLN A 406 13.42 27.14 9.97
C GLN A 406 13.01 26.81 8.53
N THR A 407 13.52 25.72 7.99
CA THR A 407 13.17 25.30 6.63
C THR A 407 11.67 25.06 6.50
N GLY A 408 10.98 25.77 5.59
CA GLY A 408 9.52 25.73 5.47
C GLY A 408 8.91 26.81 4.60
N LEU A 409 7.58 26.98 4.65
CA LEU A 409 6.86 27.83 3.70
C LEU A 409 7.24 29.32 3.71
N LEU A 410 7.81 29.86 4.79
CA LEU A 410 8.35 31.23 4.80
C LEU A 410 9.63 31.41 3.96
N GLU A 411 10.30 30.31 3.64
CA GLU A 411 11.57 30.31 2.92
C GLU A 411 11.38 30.29 1.40
N TYR A 412 10.45 29.45 0.91
CA TYR A 412 10.24 29.22 -0.53
C TYR A 412 8.78 29.44 -0.98
N GLY A 413 7.84 29.62 -0.06
CA GLY A 413 6.42 29.74 -0.37
C GLY A 413 6.01 31.17 -0.76
N SER A 414 5.15 31.29 -1.77
CA SER A 414 4.51 32.56 -2.11
C SER A 414 3.48 32.99 -1.06
N HIS A 415 3.20 34.29 -0.98
CA HIS A 415 2.07 34.81 -0.19
C HIS A 415 0.74 34.12 -0.52
N CYS A 416 0.53 33.67 -1.75
CA CYS A 416 -0.67 32.94 -2.15
C CYS A 416 -0.75 31.56 -1.45
N GLN A 417 0.35 30.82 -1.42
CA GLN A 417 0.44 29.52 -0.75
C GLN A 417 0.30 29.65 0.77
N LEU A 418 0.90 30.68 1.37
CA LEU A 418 0.72 30.98 2.80
C LEU A 418 -0.76 31.21 3.13
N LYS A 419 -1.47 32.00 2.33
CA LYS A 419 -2.91 32.24 2.50
C LYS A 419 -3.72 30.96 2.31
N GLU A 420 -3.40 30.14 1.32
CA GLU A 420 -4.11 28.90 1.03
C GLU A 420 -4.03 27.89 2.19
N VAL A 421 -2.85 27.77 2.82
CA VAL A 421 -2.67 26.94 4.01
C VAL A 421 -3.53 27.42 5.17
N LEU A 422 -3.60 28.74 5.39
CA LEU A 422 -4.47 29.31 6.42
C LEU A 422 -5.96 29.12 6.10
N VAL A 423 -6.38 29.24 4.83
CA VAL A 423 -7.77 29.00 4.41
C VAL A 423 -8.14 27.55 4.70
N LYS A 424 -7.25 26.60 4.39
CA LYS A 424 -7.43 25.18 4.71
C LYS A 424 -7.51 24.94 6.23
N LEU A 425 -6.73 25.65 7.03
CA LEU A 425 -6.77 25.55 8.50
C LEU A 425 -8.10 26.08 9.07
N LEU A 426 -8.57 27.26 8.63
CA LEU A 426 -9.84 27.82 9.08
C LEU A 426 -11.04 26.95 8.65
N ARG A 427 -11.00 26.38 7.43
CA ARG A 427 -12.04 25.45 6.96
C ARG A 427 -12.14 24.19 7.80
N LYS A 428 -11.01 23.63 8.24
CA LYS A 428 -11.00 22.49 9.18
C LYS A 428 -11.55 22.83 10.56
N LYS A 429 -11.69 24.12 10.87
CA LYS A 429 -12.27 24.64 12.11
C LYS A 429 -13.70 25.15 11.95
N GLY A 430 -14.33 24.90 10.81
CA GLY A 430 -15.76 25.17 10.59
C GLY A 430 -16.07 26.46 9.82
N PHE A 431 -15.06 27.23 9.38
CA PHE A 431 -15.30 28.43 8.58
C PHE A 431 -15.68 28.09 7.14
N HIS A 432 -16.63 28.82 6.58
CA HIS A 432 -16.92 28.76 5.15
C HIS A 432 -15.75 29.32 4.33
N TYR A 433 -15.55 28.82 3.11
CA TYR A 433 -14.38 29.17 2.29
C TYR A 433 -14.27 30.68 2.03
N GLU A 434 -15.38 31.34 1.70
CA GLU A 434 -15.39 32.78 1.43
C GLU A 434 -15.07 33.61 2.67
N GLU A 435 -15.65 33.24 3.82
CA GLU A 435 -15.39 33.89 5.11
C GLU A 435 -13.94 33.73 5.56
N ALA A 436 -13.38 32.52 5.41
CA ALA A 436 -11.97 32.25 5.68
C ALA A 436 -11.05 33.08 4.78
N LEU A 437 -11.36 33.14 3.48
CA LEU A 437 -10.56 33.87 2.50
C LEU A 437 -10.59 35.39 2.75
N ILE A 438 -11.76 35.96 3.06
CA ILE A 438 -11.91 37.38 3.43
C ILE A 438 -11.11 37.69 4.69
N THR A 439 -11.26 36.87 5.73
CA THR A 439 -10.59 37.05 7.03
C THR A 439 -9.06 37.03 6.88
N ILE A 440 -8.53 36.09 6.10
CA ILE A 440 -7.10 35.94 5.86
C ILE A 440 -6.56 37.07 4.99
N ASN A 441 -7.27 37.46 3.93
CA ASN A 441 -6.85 38.57 3.08
C ASN A 441 -6.78 39.89 3.88
N GLN A 442 -7.75 40.14 4.74
CA GLN A 442 -7.74 41.32 5.60
C GLN A 442 -6.60 41.27 6.63
N ALA A 443 -6.36 40.11 7.27
CA ALA A 443 -5.26 39.97 8.23
C ALA A 443 -3.88 40.16 7.59
N PHE A 444 -3.67 39.69 6.36
CA PHE A 444 -2.45 39.94 5.59
C PHE A 444 -2.27 41.42 5.27
N LYS A 445 -3.34 42.08 4.82
CA LYS A 445 -3.32 43.53 4.53
C LYS A 445 -3.00 44.35 5.78
N ASP A 446 -3.59 44.00 6.93
CA ASP A 446 -3.37 44.67 8.21
C ASP A 446 -1.92 44.50 8.75
N CYS A 447 -1.13 43.59 8.18
CA CYS A 447 0.26 43.30 8.59
C CYS A 447 1.31 43.70 7.53
N GLU A 448 0.89 44.24 6.38
CA GLU A 448 1.76 44.57 5.26
C GLU A 448 2.80 45.64 5.63
N ASP A 449 2.41 46.63 6.44
CA ASP A 449 3.29 47.71 6.91
C ASP A 449 4.43 47.20 7.81
N ILE A 450 4.27 46.08 8.51
CA ILE A 450 5.30 45.55 9.42
C ILE A 450 6.52 45.03 8.65
N MET A 451 6.29 44.48 7.45
CA MET A 451 7.37 44.05 6.56
C MET A 451 8.14 45.25 5.99
N LYS A 452 7.51 46.43 5.91
CA LYS A 452 8.10 47.66 5.34
C LYS A 452 8.97 48.45 6.33
N VAL A 453 8.66 48.42 7.63
CA VAL A 453 9.33 49.26 8.66
C VAL A 453 10.31 48.47 9.56
N ALA A 454 10.55 47.19 9.27
CA ALA A 454 11.44 46.36 10.08
C ALA A 454 12.90 46.79 9.92
N ASN A 455 13.55 47.26 11.00
CA ASN A 455 14.99 47.52 11.03
C ASN A 455 15.76 46.21 10.76
N VAL A 456 16.27 46.05 9.54
CA VAL A 456 17.10 44.94 9.14
C VAL A 456 18.58 45.17 9.50
N VAL A 457 19.30 44.10 9.78
CA VAL A 457 20.74 44.12 10.10
C VAL A 457 21.45 43.28 9.05
N SER A 458 22.56 43.81 8.52
CA SER A 458 23.46 43.05 7.64
C SER A 458 23.99 41.82 8.38
N LEU A 459 23.97 40.65 7.74
CA LEU A 459 24.52 39.42 8.31
C LEU A 459 26.05 39.44 8.40
N ASP A 460 26.69 40.32 7.63
CA ASP A 460 28.13 40.47 7.59
C ASP A 460 28.52 41.96 7.53
N LYS A 461 29.52 42.37 8.33
CA LYS A 461 29.96 43.77 8.40
C LYS A 461 30.76 44.21 7.18
N ASP A 462 31.36 43.25 6.46
CA ASP A 462 32.28 43.53 5.36
C ASP A 462 31.64 43.32 3.98
N VAL A 463 30.31 43.18 3.92
CA VAL A 463 29.55 42.96 2.66
C VAL A 463 29.76 44.09 1.65
N GLN A 464 29.89 45.33 2.11
CA GLN A 464 30.17 46.50 1.27
C GLN A 464 31.57 46.40 0.64
N GLN A 465 32.55 45.87 1.38
CA GLN A 465 33.89 45.64 0.88
C GLN A 465 33.91 44.55 -0.20
N LEU A 466 33.14 43.47 -0.02
CA LEU A 466 32.99 42.43 -1.05
C LEU A 466 32.41 43.00 -2.35
N PHE A 467 31.29 43.73 -2.27
CA PHE A 467 30.65 44.30 -3.46
C PHE A 467 31.59 45.25 -4.19
N ARG A 468 32.37 46.05 -3.46
CA ARG A 468 33.40 46.93 -4.03
C ARG A 468 34.48 46.13 -4.77
N ILE A 469 35.02 45.08 -4.16
CA ILE A 469 36.06 44.23 -4.78
C ILE A 469 35.54 43.52 -6.02
N LEU A 470 34.30 43.01 -5.99
CA LEU A 470 33.67 42.39 -7.16
C LEU A 470 33.56 43.40 -8.32
N LYS A 471 33.10 44.63 -8.03
CA LYS A 471 33.01 45.72 -9.01
C LYS A 471 34.37 46.14 -9.55
N GLU A 472 35.39 46.29 -8.70
CA GLU A 472 36.76 46.63 -9.11
C GLU A 472 37.38 45.54 -10.01
N ASN A 473 36.93 44.29 -9.89
CA ASN A 473 37.30 43.19 -10.78
C ASN A 473 36.39 43.04 -12.02
N GLY A 474 35.50 44.00 -12.27
CA GLY A 474 34.66 44.04 -13.47
C GLY A 474 33.39 43.19 -13.41
N MET A 475 33.05 42.61 -12.25
CA MET A 475 31.82 41.84 -12.07
C MET A 475 30.60 42.75 -11.98
N ARG A 476 29.50 42.32 -12.58
CA ARG A 476 28.18 42.91 -12.34
C ARG A 476 27.44 42.14 -11.25
N ILE A 477 26.61 42.82 -10.49
CA ILE A 477 25.96 42.26 -9.30
C ILE A 477 24.45 42.32 -9.50
N ALA A 478 23.80 41.16 -9.40
CA ALA A 478 22.36 41.04 -9.40
C ALA A 478 21.85 40.49 -8.06
N ILE A 479 20.63 40.89 -7.69
CA ILE A 479 19.94 40.37 -6.50
C ILE A 479 18.73 39.56 -6.95
N HIS A 480 18.60 38.35 -6.43
CA HIS A 480 17.36 37.57 -6.52
C HIS A 480 16.72 37.48 -5.13
N THR A 481 15.41 37.69 -5.06
CA THR A 481 14.67 37.56 -3.80
C THR A 481 13.23 37.17 -4.06
N SER A 482 12.66 36.33 -3.19
CA SER A 482 11.23 36.01 -3.17
C SER A 482 10.37 37.14 -2.59
N GLU A 483 11.01 38.17 -1.99
CA GLU A 483 10.33 39.35 -1.45
C GLU A 483 9.90 40.35 -2.53
N GLY A 484 8.96 41.23 -2.18
CA GLY A 484 8.51 42.30 -3.07
C GLY A 484 9.56 43.39 -3.29
N ARG A 485 9.54 44.01 -4.47
CA ARG A 485 10.56 44.96 -4.94
C ARG A 485 10.74 46.18 -4.04
N GLU A 486 9.66 46.78 -3.54
CA GLU A 486 9.73 47.93 -2.62
C GLU A 486 10.48 47.57 -1.33
N THR A 487 10.22 46.38 -0.80
CA THR A 487 10.83 45.87 0.44
C THR A 487 12.32 45.59 0.23
N ALA A 488 12.66 44.91 -0.86
CA ALA A 488 14.04 44.60 -1.20
C ALA A 488 14.90 45.87 -1.40
N VAL A 489 14.36 46.91 -2.06
CA VAL A 489 15.05 48.20 -2.23
C VAL A 489 15.31 48.87 -0.89
N ASN A 490 14.33 48.86 0.02
CA ASN A 490 14.50 49.47 1.35
C ASN A 490 15.57 48.74 2.17
N ASP A 491 15.56 47.39 2.15
CA ASP A 491 16.54 46.56 2.86
C ASP A 491 17.97 46.82 2.34
N LEU A 492 18.15 46.90 1.01
CA LEU A 492 19.42 47.26 0.38
C LEU A 492 19.88 48.68 0.75
N LYS A 493 18.94 49.62 0.91
CA LYS A 493 19.23 51.00 1.33
C LYS A 493 19.72 51.05 2.77
N THR A 494 19.12 50.26 3.66
CA THR A 494 19.51 50.16 5.07
C THR A 494 20.94 49.62 5.23
N ILE A 495 21.36 48.66 4.40
CA ILE A 495 22.73 48.11 4.42
C ILE A 495 23.71 48.85 3.49
N GLY A 496 23.27 49.93 2.83
CA GLY A 496 24.12 50.78 1.98
C GLY A 496 24.60 50.13 0.69
N LEU A 497 23.87 49.17 0.12
CA LEU A 497 24.25 48.45 -1.10
C LEU A 497 23.48 48.85 -2.36
N THR A 498 22.45 49.71 -2.25
CA THR A 498 21.59 50.09 -3.39
C THR A 498 22.38 50.57 -4.61
N SER A 499 23.45 51.34 -4.42
CA SER A 499 24.28 51.86 -5.52
C SER A 499 25.21 50.83 -6.17
N CYS A 500 25.29 49.61 -5.63
CA CYS A 500 26.18 48.56 -6.10
C CYS A 500 25.46 47.44 -6.88
N VAL A 501 24.12 47.43 -6.86
CA VAL A 501 23.29 46.43 -7.54
C VAL A 501 22.93 46.91 -8.94
N ASP A 502 23.24 46.11 -9.96
CA ASP A 502 22.99 46.42 -11.37
C ASP A 502 21.61 45.95 -11.84
N MET A 503 21.11 44.86 -11.28
CA MET A 503 19.82 44.28 -11.62
C MET A 503 19.20 43.60 -10.39
N MET A 504 17.88 43.58 -10.32
CA MET A 504 17.16 42.84 -9.28
C MET A 504 15.91 42.19 -9.84
N VAL A 505 15.69 40.93 -9.45
CA VAL A 505 14.49 40.14 -9.72
C VAL A 505 13.83 39.79 -8.38
N CYS A 506 12.58 40.21 -8.23
CA CYS A 506 11.79 40.13 -7.01
C CYS A 506 10.61 39.17 -7.17
N GLY A 507 10.02 38.72 -6.05
CA GLY A 507 8.91 37.76 -6.07
C GLY A 507 7.58 38.34 -6.58
N ASP A 508 7.46 39.67 -6.64
CA ASP A 508 6.31 40.38 -7.19
C ASP A 508 6.48 40.79 -8.67
N ASP A 509 7.63 40.47 -9.29
CA ASP A 509 7.82 40.72 -10.71
C ASP A 509 6.94 39.75 -11.54
N PRO A 510 6.16 40.24 -12.54
CA PRO A 510 5.15 39.43 -13.23
C PRO A 510 5.65 38.14 -13.91
N ILE A 511 6.94 38.09 -14.20
CA ILE A 511 7.63 37.00 -14.91
C ILE A 511 8.44 36.10 -13.97
N SER A 512 8.64 36.51 -12.72
CA SER A 512 9.42 35.78 -11.73
C SER A 512 8.75 34.44 -11.38
N GLN A 513 9.53 33.36 -11.37
CA GLN A 513 9.10 32.03 -10.94
C GLN A 513 9.55 31.73 -9.51
N VAL A 514 8.98 30.71 -8.88
CA VAL A 514 9.34 30.31 -7.51
C VAL A 514 10.63 29.47 -7.53
N LYS A 515 11.50 29.63 -6.52
CA LYS A 515 12.71 28.80 -6.38
C LYS A 515 12.33 27.30 -6.30
N PRO A 516 13.08 26.35 -6.90
CA PRO A 516 14.37 26.49 -7.58
C PRO A 516 14.26 26.59 -9.12
N ASP A 517 13.19 27.21 -9.65
CA ASP A 517 13.00 27.35 -11.10
C ASP A 517 14.13 28.20 -11.74
N PRO A 518 14.83 27.69 -12.77
CA PRO A 518 15.97 28.37 -13.38
C PRO A 518 15.61 29.66 -14.15
N HIS A 519 14.32 29.89 -14.45
CA HIS A 519 13.85 31.00 -15.26
C HIS A 519 14.36 32.36 -14.77
N ASN A 520 14.42 32.58 -13.46
CA ASN A 520 14.87 33.86 -12.90
C ASN A 520 16.35 34.13 -13.19
N ILE A 521 17.19 33.11 -13.14
CA ILE A 521 18.62 33.23 -13.48
C ILE A 521 18.79 33.43 -14.98
N GLN A 522 17.99 32.74 -15.80
CA GLN A 522 17.98 32.92 -17.25
C GLN A 522 17.58 34.33 -17.65
N LEU A 523 16.57 34.90 -16.98
CA LEU A 523 16.15 36.29 -17.17
C LEU A 523 17.28 37.27 -16.81
N ILE A 524 17.96 37.05 -15.68
CA ILE A 524 19.13 37.86 -15.30
C ILE A 524 20.24 37.73 -16.33
N ALA A 525 20.51 36.52 -16.83
CA ALA A 525 21.51 36.28 -17.86
C ALA A 525 21.19 37.05 -19.15
N GLU A 526 19.94 36.97 -19.60
CA GLU A 526 19.46 37.65 -20.82
C GLU A 526 19.52 39.18 -20.71
N GLU A 527 18.94 39.75 -19.66
CA GLU A 527 18.89 41.20 -19.43
C GLU A 527 20.29 41.80 -19.20
N MET A 528 21.19 41.04 -18.58
CA MET A 528 22.59 41.44 -18.41
C MET A 528 23.45 41.05 -19.62
N GLY A 529 22.91 40.42 -20.66
CA GLY A 529 23.69 40.02 -21.85
C GLY A 529 24.87 39.11 -21.53
N THR A 530 24.68 38.15 -20.62
CA THR A 530 25.67 37.11 -20.28
C THR A 530 25.07 35.72 -20.47
N THR A 531 25.85 34.67 -20.25
CA THR A 531 25.36 33.29 -20.28
C THR A 531 25.43 32.69 -18.88
N PRO A 532 24.54 31.73 -18.51
CA PRO A 532 24.52 31.16 -17.17
C PRO A 532 25.87 30.62 -16.71
N GLU A 533 26.68 30.03 -17.60
CA GLU A 533 28.00 29.48 -17.27
C GLU A 533 29.00 30.55 -16.80
N LYS A 534 28.69 31.83 -17.00
CA LYS A 534 29.46 32.97 -16.53
C LYS A 534 28.86 33.63 -15.28
N ILE A 535 27.88 33.00 -14.66
CA ILE A 535 27.21 33.49 -13.45
C ILE A 535 27.73 32.74 -12.23
N VAL A 536 27.91 33.47 -11.13
CA VAL A 536 28.09 32.90 -9.79
C VAL A 536 26.78 33.07 -9.01
N MET A 537 26.19 31.99 -8.53
CA MET A 537 25.00 32.02 -7.66
C MET A 537 25.42 31.87 -6.20
N VAL A 538 25.04 32.81 -5.35
CA VAL A 538 25.34 32.81 -3.90
C VAL A 538 24.03 32.77 -3.11
N GLY A 539 23.86 31.76 -2.26
CA GLY A 539 22.65 31.60 -1.45
C GLY A 539 22.88 30.82 -0.17
N ASP A 540 21.90 30.84 0.74
CA ASP A 540 21.96 30.16 2.03
C ASP A 540 20.99 28.99 2.16
N THR A 541 20.19 28.72 1.12
CA THR A 541 19.23 27.60 1.10
C THR A 541 19.56 26.57 0.02
N LYS A 542 19.00 25.36 0.15
CA LYS A 542 19.17 24.30 -0.87
C LYS A 542 18.55 24.72 -2.19
N GLU A 543 17.42 25.42 -2.15
CA GLU A 543 16.67 25.91 -3.30
C GLU A 543 17.48 26.92 -4.12
N ASP A 544 18.26 27.78 -3.47
CA ASP A 544 19.18 28.71 -4.17
C ASP A 544 20.24 27.96 -4.96
N ILE A 545 20.85 26.96 -4.33
CA ILE A 545 21.91 26.15 -4.93
C ILE A 545 21.33 25.30 -6.07
N LEU A 546 20.15 24.71 -5.88
CA LEU A 546 19.44 23.98 -6.93
C LEU A 546 19.03 24.88 -8.10
N MET A 547 18.60 26.12 -7.84
CA MET A 547 18.28 27.08 -8.89
C MET A 547 19.51 27.39 -9.74
N GLY A 548 20.66 27.61 -9.09
CA GLY A 548 21.95 27.76 -9.77
C GLY A 548 22.28 26.54 -10.64
N HIS A 549 22.19 25.33 -10.09
CA HIS A 549 22.46 24.09 -10.84
C HIS A 549 21.49 23.89 -12.00
N ASN A 550 20.19 24.14 -11.79
CA ASN A 550 19.15 24.03 -12.82
C ASN A 550 19.37 25.03 -13.97
N ALA A 551 19.85 26.23 -13.63
CA ALA A 551 20.20 27.25 -14.60
C ALA A 551 21.57 27.00 -15.25
N GLN A 552 22.33 26.01 -14.78
CA GLN A 552 23.67 25.68 -15.23
C GLN A 552 24.65 26.84 -15.03
N VAL A 553 24.59 27.46 -13.85
CA VAL A 553 25.52 28.54 -13.52
C VAL A 553 26.96 28.06 -13.45
N GLY A 554 27.91 28.95 -13.71
CA GLY A 554 29.34 28.62 -13.69
C GLY A 554 29.87 28.25 -12.30
N LEU A 555 29.27 28.80 -11.23
CA LEU A 555 29.67 28.52 -9.85
C LEU A 555 28.51 28.73 -8.87
N THR A 556 28.34 27.81 -7.93
CA THR A 556 27.41 27.93 -6.80
C THR A 556 28.15 28.05 -5.47
N ILE A 557 27.78 29.02 -4.63
CA ILE A 557 28.38 29.26 -3.32
C ILE A 557 27.28 29.26 -2.26
N GLY A 558 27.34 28.28 -1.36
CA GLY A 558 26.50 28.19 -0.17
C GLY A 558 27.08 29.00 0.99
N VAL A 559 26.25 29.78 1.69
CA VAL A 559 26.66 30.57 2.86
C VAL A 559 25.96 30.12 4.14
N LEU A 560 26.70 29.85 5.20
CA LEU A 560 26.17 29.31 6.47
C LEU A 560 25.63 30.38 7.45
N THR A 561 25.60 31.66 7.06
CA THR A 561 25.04 32.74 7.89
C THR A 561 23.51 32.75 7.93
N GLY A 562 22.87 32.01 7.01
CA GLY A 562 21.42 32.00 6.81
C GLY A 562 20.69 30.81 7.40
N ILE A 563 19.59 30.41 6.76
CA ILE A 563 18.64 29.42 7.29
C ILE A 563 19.10 27.98 7.04
N GLY A 564 19.77 27.71 5.90
CA GLY A 564 20.18 26.37 5.51
C GLY A 564 21.29 25.78 6.38
N SER A 565 21.22 24.47 6.60
CA SER A 565 22.27 23.73 7.31
C SER A 565 23.42 23.37 6.38
N HIS A 566 24.58 23.01 6.96
CA HIS A 566 25.70 22.50 6.17
C HIS A 566 25.34 21.25 5.32
N ALA A 567 24.37 20.45 5.77
CA ALA A 567 23.88 19.31 5.00
C ALA A 567 23.02 19.73 3.80
N ASP A 568 22.36 20.89 3.87
CA ASP A 568 21.49 21.41 2.81
C ASP A 568 22.30 22.08 1.69
N LEU A 569 23.46 22.65 2.04
CA LEU A 569 24.36 23.35 1.11
C LEU A 569 25.52 22.49 0.60
N VAL A 570 25.58 21.21 0.98
CA VAL A 570 26.67 20.29 0.59
C VAL A 570 26.76 20.08 -0.94
N THR A 571 25.71 20.44 -1.67
CA THR A 571 25.66 20.39 -3.14
C THR A 571 26.18 21.66 -3.81
N ALA A 572 26.52 22.71 -3.07
CA ALA A 572 27.18 23.89 -3.63
C ALA A 572 28.63 23.58 -3.99
N ASP A 573 29.17 24.25 -5.02
CA ASP A 573 30.57 24.09 -5.41
C ASP A 573 31.51 24.56 -4.29
N HIS A 574 31.11 25.60 -3.55
CA HIS A 574 31.77 26.03 -2.33
C HIS A 574 30.76 26.28 -1.21
N VAL A 575 31.14 25.99 0.03
CA VAL A 575 30.38 26.37 1.23
C VAL A 575 31.28 27.21 2.13
N VAL A 576 30.85 28.45 2.41
CA VAL A 576 31.59 29.40 3.23
C VAL A 576 30.84 29.74 4.53
N PRO A 577 31.56 30.01 5.64
CA PRO A 577 30.93 30.36 6.91
C PRO A 577 30.11 31.66 6.85
N SER A 578 30.53 32.64 6.04
CA SER A 578 29.84 33.92 5.81
C SER A 578 30.18 34.50 4.43
N VAL A 579 29.44 35.52 4.01
CA VAL A 579 29.63 36.19 2.71
C VAL A 579 31.02 36.82 2.59
N SER A 580 31.58 37.42 3.64
CA SER A 580 32.93 38.02 3.60
C SER A 580 34.04 37.00 3.42
N GLU A 581 33.84 35.75 3.83
CA GLU A 581 34.83 34.67 3.64
C GLU A 581 35.01 34.31 2.15
N ILE A 582 34.11 34.72 1.26
CA ILE A 582 34.31 34.61 -0.20
C ILE A 582 35.62 35.32 -0.60
N LEU A 583 35.96 36.46 0.05
CA LEU A 583 37.16 37.24 -0.26
C LEU A 583 38.47 36.46 -0.07
N LYS A 584 38.54 35.58 0.93
CA LYS A 584 39.74 34.76 1.19
C LYS A 584 39.98 33.71 0.12
N HIS A 585 38.97 33.46 -0.70
CA HIS A 585 38.98 32.47 -1.76
C HIS A 585 39.17 33.09 -3.14
N LEU A 586 39.20 34.42 -3.27
CA LEU A 586 39.42 35.07 -4.55
C LEU A 586 40.92 35.12 -4.90
N LYS A 587 41.29 34.66 -6.09
CA LYS A 587 42.62 34.90 -6.66
C LYS A 587 42.66 36.32 -7.24
N ALA A 588 42.97 37.31 -6.41
CA ALA A 588 43.33 38.64 -6.91
C ALA A 588 44.70 38.60 -7.62
N LYS A 589 44.97 39.55 -8.52
CA LYS A 589 46.29 39.73 -9.16
C LYS A 589 47.40 39.58 -8.10
N GLU A 590 48.24 38.56 -8.20
CA GLU A 590 49.54 38.55 -7.51
C GLU A 590 50.44 39.58 -8.22
N ASP A 591 50.24 40.83 -7.85
CA ASP A 591 51.30 41.75 -7.45
C ASP A 591 50.93 42.25 -6.05
N SER A 592 50.98 41.34 -5.08
CA SER A 592 51.25 41.59 -3.66
C SER A 592 51.07 40.28 -2.90
N PHE A 593 52.01 40.01 -1.99
CA PHE A 593 52.10 38.86 -1.06
C PHE A 593 52.95 37.66 -1.51
N ARG A 594 54.26 37.79 -1.22
CA ARG A 594 55.31 36.77 -1.29
C ARG A 594 55.47 36.01 0.05
N SER A 595 55.99 34.78 -0.09
CA SER A 595 56.79 33.96 0.85
C SER A 595 56.00 33.20 1.95
N VAL A 596 56.25 31.94 2.28
CA VAL A 596 57.50 31.17 2.42
C VAL A 596 57.30 29.68 2.08
N ARG A 597 58.39 29.05 1.61
CA ARG A 597 58.51 27.70 1.03
C ARG A 597 58.54 26.53 2.06
N PRO A 598 58.40 25.26 1.57
CA PRO A 598 58.09 24.03 2.31
C PRO A 598 59.32 23.15 2.55
N ARG A 599 59.17 21.93 3.11
CA ARG A 599 59.96 20.69 2.79
C ARG A 599 59.48 19.42 3.54
N PRO A 600 59.87 18.19 3.10
CA PRO A 600 58.91 17.12 2.79
C PRO A 600 59.25 15.79 3.52
N VAL A 601 58.51 14.72 3.21
CA VAL A 601 58.92 13.34 3.55
C VAL A 601 58.93 12.48 2.30
N SER A 602 59.98 11.68 2.13
CA SER A 602 60.10 10.59 1.17
C SER A 602 59.72 9.26 1.81
N TYR A 603 59.14 8.34 1.03
CA TYR A 603 58.90 6.95 1.41
C TYR A 603 59.74 6.02 0.54
N THR A 604 60.22 4.93 1.13
CA THR A 604 60.69 3.76 0.39
C THR A 604 60.18 2.44 1.01
N SER A 605 59.66 1.66 0.07
CA SER A 605 59.31 0.24 -0.10
C SER A 605 59.85 -0.91 0.78
N CYS A 606 59.19 -2.07 0.53
CA CYS A 606 59.61 -3.49 0.62
C CYS A 606 59.24 -4.26 1.91
N THR A 607 58.99 -5.57 1.96
CA THR A 607 58.48 -6.66 1.07
C THR A 607 58.26 -7.91 1.97
N ASN A 608 57.43 -8.88 1.53
CA ASN A 608 57.48 -10.34 1.82
C ASN A 608 57.29 -10.93 3.24
N GLY A 609 56.49 -12.02 3.32
CA GLY A 609 56.68 -13.09 4.32
C GLY A 609 55.49 -14.02 4.62
N SER A 610 55.45 -15.20 3.96
CA SER A 610 55.12 -16.55 4.48
C SER A 610 53.73 -16.97 5.03
N VAL A 611 53.38 -18.22 4.69
CA VAL A 611 52.17 -19.07 4.95
C VAL A 611 52.51 -20.09 6.08
N PRO A 612 51.62 -20.61 6.99
CA PRO A 612 50.62 -21.67 6.66
C PRO A 612 49.36 -21.96 7.57
N LYS A 613 48.39 -22.63 6.92
CA LYS A 613 47.26 -23.52 7.33
C LYS A 613 46.81 -23.64 8.81
N ARG A 614 45.50 -23.47 9.05
CA ARG A 614 44.61 -24.42 9.80
C ARG A 614 43.11 -24.13 9.59
N CYS A 615 42.32 -25.20 9.61
CA CYS A 615 40.85 -25.23 9.51
C CYS A 615 40.16 -24.50 10.67
N TYR A 616 39.01 -23.85 10.41
CA TYR A 616 37.81 -23.86 11.28
C TYR A 616 36.61 -23.25 10.53
N SER A 617 35.47 -23.92 10.67
CA SER A 617 34.10 -23.43 10.48
C SER A 617 33.85 -22.10 11.20
N THR A 618 33.11 -21.17 10.59
CA THR A 618 31.96 -20.42 11.15
C THR A 618 31.71 -19.07 10.46
N LEU A 619 30.41 -18.73 10.35
CA LEU A 619 29.85 -17.37 10.41
C LEU A 619 30.19 -16.38 9.27
N ALA A 620 29.39 -16.46 8.20
CA ALA A 620 29.21 -15.33 7.29
C ALA A 620 28.36 -14.24 7.95
N GLY A 621 28.95 -13.04 8.02
CA GLY A 621 28.50 -11.88 8.77
C GLY A 621 27.14 -11.31 8.37
N LYS A 622 26.41 -10.91 9.40
CA LYS A 622 25.20 -10.08 9.36
C LYS A 622 25.60 -8.61 9.22
N GLY A 623 25.00 -7.89 8.27
CA GLY A 623 25.14 -6.44 8.11
C GLY A 623 23.83 -5.78 7.66
N HIS A 624 22.99 -5.44 8.64
CA HIS A 624 22.06 -4.29 8.66
C HIS A 624 21.13 -4.00 7.47
N ASP A 625 20.22 -4.92 7.14
CA ASP A 625 18.84 -4.58 6.73
C ASP A 625 17.84 -5.74 6.99
N ARG A 626 17.92 -6.35 8.18
CA ARG A 626 17.25 -7.64 8.50
C ARG A 626 16.36 -7.64 9.75
N ARG A 627 15.85 -6.49 10.21
CA ARG A 627 14.98 -6.48 11.41
C ARG A 627 13.47 -6.60 11.16
N TRP A 628 13.02 -6.62 9.91
CA TRP A 628 11.58 -6.77 9.60
C TRP A 628 11.23 -7.99 8.72
N ARG A 629 12.23 -8.73 8.21
CA ARG A 629 12.05 -9.96 7.39
C ARG A 629 11.90 -11.26 8.23
N GLN A 630 11.62 -11.16 9.53
CA GLN A 630 11.66 -12.31 10.44
C GLN A 630 10.33 -13.06 10.63
N PHE A 631 9.22 -12.63 10.03
CA PHE A 631 7.92 -13.28 10.26
C PHE A 631 7.64 -14.50 9.37
N LEU A 632 8.42 -14.73 8.29
CA LEU A 632 8.35 -15.93 7.47
C LEU A 632 9.76 -16.31 6.98
N PRO A 633 10.21 -17.58 7.13
CA PRO A 633 11.53 -18.02 6.66
C PRO A 633 11.61 -18.25 5.14
N TYR A 634 10.57 -17.89 4.38
CA TYR A 634 10.41 -18.28 2.98
C TYR A 634 10.64 -17.12 2.01
N PRO A 635 11.20 -17.39 0.80
CA PRO A 635 11.36 -16.38 -0.24
C PRO A 635 10.01 -15.79 -0.65
N GLU A 636 10.01 -14.51 -1.04
CA GLU A 636 8.79 -13.87 -1.56
C GLU A 636 8.25 -14.61 -2.79
N PRO A 637 6.92 -14.66 -3.00
CA PRO A 637 6.36 -15.32 -4.16
C PRO A 637 6.83 -14.54 -5.39
N LYS A 638 7.31 -15.25 -6.40
CA LYS A 638 7.63 -14.63 -7.70
C LYS A 638 6.35 -13.99 -8.21
N GLU A 639 6.36 -12.66 -8.36
CA GLU A 639 5.24 -11.97 -8.97
C GLU A 639 5.26 -12.25 -10.47
N TYR A 640 4.17 -12.83 -10.94
CA TYR A 640 4.05 -13.27 -12.32
C TYR A 640 4.04 -12.09 -13.31
N HIS A 641 4.92 -12.19 -14.30
CA HIS A 641 4.81 -11.54 -15.61
C HIS A 641 4.16 -12.55 -16.55
N LEU A 642 3.14 -12.17 -17.33
CA LEU A 642 2.45 -13.07 -18.26
C LEU A 642 3.41 -13.54 -19.35
N ALA A 643 4.18 -14.58 -19.04
CA ALA A 643 5.15 -15.20 -19.94
C ALA A 643 4.61 -16.52 -20.53
N LYS A 644 3.54 -17.09 -19.95
CA LYS A 644 2.88 -18.32 -20.42
C LYS A 644 1.37 -18.10 -20.58
N PRO A 645 0.81 -18.34 -21.78
CA PRO A 645 -0.63 -18.23 -22.02
C PRO A 645 -1.45 -19.40 -21.44
N LYS A 646 -0.79 -20.52 -21.08
CA LYS A 646 -1.44 -21.78 -20.73
C LYS A 646 -0.78 -22.50 -19.55
N TYR A 647 -1.60 -23.08 -18.67
CA TYR A 647 -1.19 -23.85 -17.49
C TYR A 647 -1.87 -25.21 -17.46
N ASP A 648 -1.28 -26.22 -16.83
CA ASP A 648 -1.97 -27.50 -16.61
C ASP A 648 -3.21 -27.29 -15.73
N TYR A 649 -3.03 -26.58 -14.61
CA TYR A 649 -4.10 -26.30 -13.67
C TYR A 649 -4.18 -24.81 -13.34
N ILE A 650 -5.41 -24.28 -13.29
CA ILE A 650 -5.69 -22.97 -12.73
C ILE A 650 -6.50 -23.15 -11.46
N ILE A 651 -5.99 -22.66 -10.32
CA ILE A 651 -6.67 -22.68 -9.03
C ILE A 651 -7.19 -21.28 -8.72
N VAL A 652 -8.49 -21.15 -8.51
CA VAL A 652 -9.17 -19.89 -8.22
C VAL A 652 -9.45 -19.78 -6.72
N GLY A 653 -8.71 -18.90 -6.05
CA GLY A 653 -8.79 -18.65 -4.61
C GLY A 653 -7.63 -19.30 -3.85
N ALA A 654 -6.77 -18.49 -3.23
CA ALA A 654 -5.68 -18.95 -2.36
C ALA A 654 -6.15 -19.11 -0.91
N GLY A 655 -7.33 -19.70 -0.71
CA GLY A 655 -7.87 -20.04 0.61
C GLY A 655 -7.25 -21.30 1.21
N SER A 656 -7.86 -21.83 2.28
CA SER A 656 -7.38 -23.04 2.96
C SER A 656 -7.17 -24.22 2.01
N ALA A 657 -8.11 -24.48 1.11
CA ALA A 657 -8.01 -25.55 0.12
C ALA A 657 -7.05 -25.20 -1.03
N GLY A 658 -7.15 -23.99 -1.60
CA GLY A 658 -6.32 -23.57 -2.73
C GLY A 658 -4.82 -23.59 -2.43
N CYS A 659 -4.40 -23.22 -1.20
CA CYS A 659 -3.01 -23.31 -0.78
C CYS A 659 -2.50 -24.77 -0.75
N VAL A 660 -3.33 -25.72 -0.29
CA VAL A 660 -2.98 -27.15 -0.26
C VAL A 660 -2.84 -27.68 -1.68
N LEU A 661 -3.81 -27.40 -2.54
CA LEU A 661 -3.81 -27.84 -3.93
C LEU A 661 -2.59 -27.30 -4.70
N ALA A 662 -2.29 -26.00 -4.55
CA ALA A 662 -1.13 -25.39 -5.19
C ALA A 662 0.19 -26.08 -4.79
N ASN A 663 0.33 -26.46 -3.51
CA ASN A 663 1.49 -27.22 -3.07
C ASN A 663 1.49 -28.65 -3.63
N ARG A 664 0.38 -29.39 -3.50
CA ARG A 664 0.35 -30.82 -3.85
C ARG A 664 0.42 -31.07 -5.35
N LEU A 665 -0.24 -30.26 -6.17
CA LEU A 665 -0.24 -30.40 -7.63
C LEU A 665 1.12 -30.03 -8.27
N THR A 666 1.95 -29.26 -7.57
CA THR A 666 3.28 -28.86 -8.06
C THR A 666 4.42 -29.69 -7.48
N GLU A 667 4.12 -30.60 -6.55
CA GLU A 667 5.10 -31.34 -5.74
C GLU A 667 6.07 -32.20 -6.56
N ASP A 668 5.62 -32.77 -7.67
CA ASP A 668 6.43 -33.63 -8.54
C ASP A 668 7.18 -32.89 -9.65
N GLY A 669 6.98 -31.57 -9.78
CA GLY A 669 7.59 -30.73 -10.81
C GLY A 669 7.05 -30.94 -12.23
N LYS A 670 6.06 -31.82 -12.44
CA LYS A 670 5.57 -32.19 -13.78
C LYS A 670 4.43 -31.31 -14.27
N SER A 671 3.60 -30.82 -13.36
CA SER A 671 2.45 -29.97 -13.71
C SER A 671 2.75 -28.50 -13.42
N THR A 672 2.32 -27.63 -14.31
CA THR A 672 2.34 -26.17 -14.15
C THR A 672 1.03 -25.68 -13.53
N VAL A 673 1.12 -24.86 -12.49
CA VAL A 673 -0.06 -24.39 -11.76
C VAL A 673 -0.05 -22.88 -11.65
N LEU A 674 -1.18 -22.26 -11.97
CA LEU A 674 -1.46 -20.87 -11.66
C LEU A 674 -2.44 -20.78 -10.49
N LEU A 675 -2.04 -20.12 -9.40
CA LEU A 675 -2.90 -19.81 -8.27
C LEU A 675 -3.31 -18.33 -8.28
N ILE A 676 -4.62 -18.05 -8.33
CA ILE A 676 -5.17 -16.70 -8.42
C ILE A 676 -5.88 -16.34 -7.11
N GLU A 677 -5.59 -15.16 -6.56
CA GLU A 677 -6.17 -14.64 -5.32
C GLU A 677 -6.60 -13.18 -5.47
N ALA A 678 -7.85 -12.90 -5.10
CA ALA A 678 -8.41 -11.55 -5.13
C ALA A 678 -7.76 -10.62 -4.10
N GLY A 679 -7.32 -11.16 -2.97
CA GLY A 679 -6.66 -10.42 -1.90
C GLY A 679 -5.15 -10.19 -2.07
N PRO A 680 -4.54 -9.41 -1.15
CA PRO A 680 -3.10 -9.22 -1.11
C PRO A 680 -2.37 -10.44 -0.51
N LYS A 681 -1.03 -10.33 -0.42
CA LYS A 681 -0.18 -11.25 0.36
C LYS A 681 -0.49 -11.14 1.87
N ASP A 682 -0.20 -12.19 2.65
CA ASP A 682 -0.43 -12.28 4.10
C ASP A 682 0.72 -11.71 4.97
N ASN A 683 1.50 -10.75 4.45
CA ASN A 683 2.73 -10.25 5.08
C ASN A 683 2.52 -9.21 6.20
N SER A 684 1.38 -9.25 6.87
CA SER A 684 1.01 -8.32 7.95
C SER A 684 1.29 -8.91 9.33
N TRP A 685 1.95 -8.16 10.21
CA TRP A 685 2.12 -8.58 11.62
C TRP A 685 0.79 -8.82 12.33
N LYS A 686 -0.29 -8.14 11.90
CA LYS A 686 -1.63 -8.33 12.45
C LYS A 686 -2.19 -9.71 12.10
N ILE A 687 -1.82 -10.27 10.95
CA ILE A 687 -2.18 -11.65 10.57
C ILE A 687 -1.33 -12.62 11.39
N ALA A 688 -0.03 -12.36 11.51
CA ALA A 688 0.91 -13.23 12.21
C ALA A 688 0.63 -13.35 13.72
N MET A 689 0.28 -12.25 14.39
CA MET A 689 -0.02 -12.22 15.84
C MET A 689 -1.40 -12.81 16.14
N PRO A 690 -1.50 -13.95 16.85
CA PRO A 690 -2.78 -14.58 17.19
C PRO A 690 -3.82 -13.65 17.83
N ALA A 691 -3.42 -12.86 18.83
CA ALA A 691 -4.33 -11.96 19.54
C ALA A 691 -4.83 -10.77 18.70
N ALA A 692 -4.19 -10.48 17.57
CA ALA A 692 -4.57 -9.39 16.68
C ALA A 692 -5.73 -9.74 15.73
N LEU A 693 -6.34 -10.92 15.89
CA LEU A 693 -7.51 -11.42 15.17
C LEU A 693 -8.53 -10.33 14.78
N MET A 694 -9.00 -9.56 15.76
CA MET A 694 -10.05 -8.56 15.58
C MET A 694 -9.64 -7.42 14.64
N TYR A 695 -8.35 -7.08 14.58
CA TYR A 695 -7.87 -6.06 13.65
C TYR A 695 -8.00 -6.49 12.18
N ASN A 696 -7.90 -7.78 11.89
CA ASN A 696 -8.02 -8.28 10.52
C ASN A 696 -9.49 -8.44 10.11
N LEU A 697 -10.36 -8.80 11.05
CA LEU A 697 -11.80 -8.89 10.79
C LEU A 697 -12.41 -7.52 10.48
N CYS A 698 -11.83 -6.42 10.95
CA CYS A 698 -12.31 -5.06 10.70
C CYS A 698 -11.58 -4.34 9.55
N ASP A 699 -10.77 -5.04 8.76
CA ASP A 699 -9.93 -4.47 7.70
C ASP A 699 -10.36 -5.03 6.34
N ASP A 700 -11.10 -4.23 5.58
CA ASP A 700 -11.64 -4.57 4.25
C ASP A 700 -10.55 -4.96 3.23
N ARG A 701 -9.28 -4.61 3.48
CA ARG A 701 -8.17 -5.05 2.63
C ARG A 701 -7.95 -6.55 2.66
N TYR A 702 -8.15 -7.18 3.82
CA TYR A 702 -7.95 -8.61 4.04
C TYR A 702 -9.26 -9.38 4.19
N ASN A 703 -10.38 -8.67 4.14
CA ASN A 703 -11.70 -9.21 4.41
C ASN A 703 -12.69 -8.80 3.32
N TRP A 704 -13.43 -9.76 2.80
CA TRP A 704 -14.53 -9.50 1.86
C TRP A 704 -15.64 -8.63 2.43
N TYR A 705 -15.82 -8.65 3.75
CA TYR A 705 -16.75 -7.75 4.44
C TYR A 705 -18.23 -7.94 4.01
N TYR A 706 -18.63 -9.19 3.77
CA TYR A 706 -20.01 -9.50 3.37
C TYR A 706 -21.02 -9.19 4.45
N HIS A 707 -22.28 -9.06 4.02
CA HIS A 707 -23.45 -8.98 4.87
C HIS A 707 -24.49 -9.95 4.33
N SER A 708 -25.29 -10.55 5.21
CA SER A 708 -26.47 -11.31 4.80
C SER A 708 -27.53 -10.38 4.21
N GLU A 709 -28.49 -10.96 3.50
CA GLU A 709 -29.80 -10.34 3.34
C GLU A 709 -30.52 -10.26 4.70
N PRO A 710 -31.58 -9.46 4.85
CA PRO A 710 -32.35 -9.43 6.09
C PRO A 710 -32.85 -10.84 6.45
N GLU A 711 -32.35 -11.39 7.55
CA GLU A 711 -32.67 -12.77 7.98
C GLU A 711 -34.09 -12.82 8.57
N PRO A 712 -35.08 -13.43 7.90
CA PRO A 712 -36.50 -13.30 8.26
C PRO A 712 -36.83 -13.83 9.65
N TYR A 713 -36.09 -14.85 10.08
CA TYR A 713 -36.28 -15.54 11.35
C TYR A 713 -35.39 -14.99 12.47
N MET A 714 -34.56 -13.98 12.18
CA MET A 714 -33.65 -13.33 13.13
C MET A 714 -34.00 -11.84 13.30
N ASN A 715 -35.30 -11.53 13.37
CA ASN A 715 -35.83 -10.16 13.46
C ASN A 715 -35.40 -9.25 12.29
N ASN A 716 -35.29 -9.81 11.07
CA ASN A 716 -34.84 -9.11 9.86
C ASN A 716 -33.47 -8.43 10.01
N ARG A 717 -32.60 -8.94 10.90
CA ARG A 717 -31.24 -8.41 11.05
C ARG A 717 -30.43 -8.68 9.78
N VAL A 718 -29.64 -7.68 9.41
CA VAL A 718 -28.56 -7.81 8.42
C VAL A 718 -27.29 -8.18 9.17
N MET A 719 -26.80 -9.39 8.97
CA MET A 719 -25.74 -9.99 9.77
C MET A 719 -24.39 -9.86 9.06
N TYR A 720 -23.35 -9.51 9.81
CA TYR A 720 -22.00 -9.36 9.27
C TYR A 720 -21.32 -10.72 9.02
N GLN A 721 -20.71 -10.88 7.85
CA GLN A 721 -20.15 -12.15 7.37
C GLN A 721 -18.70 -11.99 6.89
N PRO A 722 -17.72 -11.88 7.80
CA PRO A 722 -16.32 -11.68 7.45
C PRO A 722 -15.72 -12.92 6.77
N ARG A 723 -15.04 -12.77 5.63
CA ARG A 723 -14.33 -13.85 4.93
C ARG A 723 -12.94 -13.38 4.51
N GLY A 724 -11.93 -14.24 4.62
CA GLY A 724 -10.57 -13.87 4.23
C GLY A 724 -10.46 -13.61 2.72
N ARG A 725 -9.97 -12.42 2.39
CA ARG A 725 -9.56 -11.96 1.05
C ARG A 725 -8.07 -11.64 1.12
N VAL A 726 -7.24 -12.68 1.17
CA VAL A 726 -5.78 -12.62 1.36
C VAL A 726 -5.20 -14.00 1.07
N LEU A 727 -3.90 -14.12 0.77
CA LEU A 727 -3.24 -15.44 0.76
C LEU A 727 -3.51 -16.22 2.07
N GLY A 728 -3.91 -17.48 1.94
CA GLY A 728 -4.40 -18.33 3.03
C GLY A 728 -5.90 -18.18 3.32
N GLY A 729 -6.56 -17.21 2.70
CA GLY A 729 -7.99 -16.89 2.85
C GLY A 729 -8.39 -16.80 4.32
N SER A 730 -9.50 -17.44 4.68
CA SER A 730 -10.00 -17.43 6.05
C SER A 730 -9.05 -18.07 7.08
N SER A 731 -8.11 -18.95 6.69
CA SER A 731 -7.11 -19.46 7.66
C SER A 731 -6.14 -18.38 8.16
N SER A 732 -5.95 -17.31 7.39
CA SER A 732 -5.17 -16.13 7.78
C SER A 732 -5.96 -15.17 8.69
N LEU A 733 -7.28 -15.34 8.79
CA LEU A 733 -8.17 -14.49 9.61
C LEU A 733 -8.86 -15.24 10.75
N ASN A 734 -8.82 -16.57 10.82
CA ASN A 734 -9.62 -17.35 11.77
C ASN A 734 -9.16 -17.19 13.24
N ALA A 735 -9.93 -17.72 14.19
CA ALA A 735 -9.56 -17.79 15.60
C ALA A 735 -8.57 -18.93 15.95
N MET A 736 -8.00 -19.59 14.94
CA MET A 736 -6.98 -20.65 15.02
C MET A 736 -7.38 -21.95 15.71
N VAL A 737 -8.57 -22.07 16.30
CA VAL A 737 -9.08 -23.33 16.86
C VAL A 737 -9.05 -24.44 15.78
N TYR A 738 -8.41 -25.56 16.11
CA TYR A 738 -8.28 -26.73 15.25
C TYR A 738 -9.20 -27.84 15.75
N ILE A 739 -10.30 -28.05 15.03
CA ILE A 739 -11.23 -29.16 15.22
C ILE A 739 -11.39 -29.90 13.90
N ARG A 740 -11.60 -31.23 13.97
CA ARG A 740 -11.84 -32.10 12.82
C ARG A 740 -13.30 -32.44 12.61
N GLY A 741 -14.18 -32.26 13.60
CA GLY A 741 -15.55 -32.78 13.56
C GLY A 741 -15.65 -34.21 14.10
N HIS A 742 -16.87 -34.71 14.24
CA HIS A 742 -17.12 -36.05 14.76
C HIS A 742 -16.99 -37.11 13.66
N ALA A 743 -16.55 -38.32 13.98
CA ALA A 743 -16.45 -39.41 13.02
C ALA A 743 -17.78 -39.70 12.30
N LYS A 744 -18.88 -39.72 13.06
CA LYS A 744 -20.22 -39.98 12.53
C LYS A 744 -20.71 -38.93 11.51
N ASP A 745 -20.13 -37.73 11.49
CA ASP A 745 -20.49 -36.71 10.49
C ASP A 745 -19.98 -37.08 9.10
N TYR A 746 -18.80 -37.70 9.01
CA TYR A 746 -18.21 -38.19 7.77
C TYR A 746 -18.87 -39.49 7.29
N ASP A 747 -19.22 -40.38 8.23
CA ASP A 747 -19.98 -41.58 7.91
C ASP A 747 -21.39 -41.21 7.38
N ARG A 748 -21.96 -40.10 7.87
CA ARG A 748 -23.17 -39.50 7.29
C ARG A 748 -22.93 -38.99 5.87
N TRP A 749 -21.82 -38.32 5.56
CA TRP A 749 -21.52 -37.89 4.19
C TRP A 749 -21.54 -39.04 3.20
N GLU A 750 -20.95 -40.19 3.56
CA GLU A 750 -20.99 -41.38 2.71
C GLU A 750 -22.43 -41.85 2.46
N LYS A 751 -23.28 -41.86 3.50
CA LYS A 751 -24.72 -42.17 3.37
C LYS A 751 -25.49 -41.14 2.53
N GLU A 752 -25.06 -39.88 2.54
CA GLU A 752 -25.61 -38.78 1.73
C GLU A 752 -25.14 -38.82 0.26
N GLY A 753 -24.31 -39.80 -0.12
CA GLY A 753 -23.89 -40.05 -1.49
C GLY A 753 -22.46 -39.62 -1.81
N ALA A 754 -21.71 -39.08 -0.84
CA ALA A 754 -20.28 -38.81 -0.98
C ALA A 754 -19.46 -40.09 -0.73
N ILE A 755 -19.63 -41.07 -1.62
CA ILE A 755 -18.99 -42.40 -1.48
C ILE A 755 -17.47 -42.27 -1.34
N GLY A 756 -16.92 -43.03 -0.39
CA GLY A 756 -15.50 -43.00 -0.09
C GLY A 756 -15.07 -41.81 0.75
N TRP A 757 -15.98 -41.01 1.32
CA TRP A 757 -15.71 -39.93 2.27
C TRP A 757 -16.11 -40.27 3.72
N SER A 758 -16.17 -41.56 4.07
CA SER A 758 -16.38 -41.99 5.47
C SER A 758 -15.24 -41.52 6.38
N TYR A 759 -15.42 -41.58 7.71
CA TYR A 759 -14.35 -41.18 8.62
C TYR A 759 -13.08 -42.00 8.41
N ALA A 760 -13.23 -43.30 8.12
CA ALA A 760 -12.12 -44.18 7.83
C ALA A 760 -11.32 -43.78 6.57
N ASP A 761 -11.98 -43.13 5.61
CA ASP A 761 -11.31 -42.59 4.41
C ASP A 761 -10.70 -41.21 4.65
N CYS A 762 -11.25 -40.42 5.59
CA CYS A 762 -10.80 -39.06 5.86
C CYS A 762 -9.66 -38.98 6.89
N LEU A 763 -9.67 -39.87 7.90
CA LEU A 763 -8.67 -39.89 8.98
C LEU A 763 -7.21 -39.96 8.48
N PRO A 764 -6.85 -40.79 7.49
CA PRO A 764 -5.49 -40.80 6.94
C PRO A 764 -5.04 -39.43 6.42
N TYR A 765 -5.95 -38.65 5.84
CA TYR A 765 -5.67 -37.32 5.31
C TYR A 765 -5.61 -36.25 6.41
N PHE A 766 -6.40 -36.37 7.47
CA PHE A 766 -6.19 -35.57 8.68
C PHE A 766 -4.79 -35.80 9.26
N LYS A 767 -4.32 -37.05 9.33
CA LYS A 767 -2.97 -37.39 9.80
C LYS A 767 -1.88 -36.88 8.84
N LYS A 768 -2.09 -36.99 7.51
CA LYS A 768 -1.18 -36.48 6.47
C LYS A 768 -0.97 -34.97 6.58
N SER A 769 -2.05 -34.22 6.83
CA SER A 769 -2.01 -32.76 6.90
C SER A 769 -1.37 -32.21 8.18
N GLN A 770 -1.46 -32.95 9.29
CA GLN A 770 -1.16 -32.45 10.64
C GLN A 770 0.23 -32.88 11.14
N SER A 771 0.90 -31.96 11.84
CA SER A 771 2.01 -32.26 12.75
C SER A 771 1.68 -31.66 14.11
N HIS A 772 1.25 -32.54 15.02
CA HIS A 772 0.80 -32.16 16.36
C HIS A 772 1.96 -32.10 17.36
N GLU A 773 1.97 -31.13 18.26
CA GLU A 773 3.07 -30.97 19.23
C GLU A 773 3.21 -32.13 20.23
N LEU A 774 2.10 -32.81 20.55
CA LEU A 774 2.07 -34.02 21.40
C LEU A 774 2.51 -35.29 20.66
N GLY A 775 2.92 -35.19 19.40
CA GLY A 775 3.31 -36.31 18.56
C GLY A 775 2.13 -37.08 17.94
N PRO A 776 2.45 -38.02 17.03
CA PRO A 776 1.44 -38.85 16.36
C PRO A 776 0.85 -39.90 17.30
N ASN A 777 -0.37 -40.32 17.00
CA ASN A 777 -0.99 -41.53 17.58
C ASN A 777 -1.95 -42.14 16.53
N ASP A 778 -2.90 -42.98 16.97
CA ASP A 778 -3.89 -43.57 16.07
C ASP A 778 -4.73 -42.52 15.32
N TYR A 779 -4.96 -41.36 15.94
CA TYR A 779 -5.79 -40.28 15.41
C TYR A 779 -4.97 -39.08 14.89
N ARG A 780 -3.83 -38.75 15.51
CA ARG A 780 -3.03 -37.54 15.28
C ARG A 780 -1.89 -37.78 14.30
N GLY A 781 -1.60 -36.76 13.49
CA GLY A 781 -0.44 -36.74 12.59
C GLY A 781 0.82 -36.18 13.27
N GLY A 782 1.99 -36.62 12.81
CA GLY A 782 3.28 -36.18 13.34
C GLY A 782 4.12 -35.34 12.38
N GLU A 783 3.91 -35.49 11.07
CA GLU A 783 4.86 -35.04 10.04
C GLU A 783 4.25 -34.08 9.01
N GLY A 784 2.95 -33.80 9.10
CA GLY A 784 2.26 -32.91 8.18
C GLY A 784 2.72 -31.44 8.24
N PRO A 785 2.46 -30.66 7.19
CA PRO A 785 2.89 -29.27 7.11
C PRO A 785 2.12 -28.32 8.05
N LEU A 786 0.88 -28.66 8.42
CA LEU A 786 0.08 -27.86 9.35
C LEU A 786 0.51 -28.16 10.79
N LYS A 787 1.18 -27.18 11.41
CA LYS A 787 1.59 -27.26 12.81
C LYS A 787 0.41 -26.96 13.73
N VAL A 788 0.13 -27.91 14.61
CA VAL A 788 -0.97 -27.83 15.58
C VAL A 788 -0.39 -27.99 16.99
N SER A 789 -0.73 -27.05 17.87
CA SER A 789 -0.33 -27.05 19.27
C SER A 789 -1.55 -27.16 20.17
N ARG A 790 -1.37 -27.68 21.38
CA ARG A 790 -2.40 -27.67 22.41
C ARG A 790 -2.48 -26.27 23.00
N GLY A 791 -3.70 -25.79 23.25
CA GLY A 791 -3.92 -24.53 23.98
C GLY A 791 -3.19 -24.54 25.32
N LYS A 792 -2.21 -23.66 25.48
CA LYS A 792 -1.40 -23.52 26.70
C LYS A 792 -1.71 -22.19 27.34
N THR A 793 -2.25 -22.22 28.56
CA THR A 793 -2.57 -21.01 29.30
C THR A 793 -2.41 -21.24 30.79
N ASN A 794 -1.92 -20.22 31.49
CA ASN A 794 -1.90 -20.18 32.95
C ASN A 794 -3.09 -19.36 33.50
N HIS A 795 -4.05 -19.01 32.63
CA HIS A 795 -5.16 -18.16 33.02
C HIS A 795 -6.20 -19.00 33.80
N PRO A 796 -6.50 -18.66 35.08
CA PRO A 796 -7.25 -19.53 35.99
C PRO A 796 -8.68 -19.83 35.51
N LEU A 797 -9.31 -18.89 34.81
CA LEU A 797 -10.67 -19.08 34.29
C LEU A 797 -10.83 -20.26 33.31
N HIS A 798 -9.79 -20.65 32.55
CA HIS A 798 -9.91 -21.82 31.67
C HIS A 798 -10.00 -23.11 32.47
N GLN A 799 -9.19 -23.21 33.53
CA GLN A 799 -9.23 -24.34 34.45
C GLN A 799 -10.56 -24.38 35.22
N ALA A 800 -11.04 -23.22 35.69
CA ALA A 800 -12.34 -23.12 36.35
C ALA A 800 -13.49 -23.58 35.44
N PHE A 801 -13.46 -23.25 34.14
CA PHE A 801 -14.45 -23.73 33.19
C PHE A 801 -14.46 -25.26 33.04
N ILE A 802 -13.27 -25.87 32.92
CA ILE A 802 -13.14 -27.34 32.80
C ILE A 802 -13.63 -28.02 34.09
N GLU A 803 -13.20 -27.54 35.25
CA GLU A 803 -13.61 -28.08 36.55
C GLU A 803 -15.12 -27.91 36.79
N ALA A 804 -15.68 -26.76 36.40
CA ALA A 804 -17.12 -26.52 36.47
C ALA A 804 -17.89 -27.52 35.61
N ALA A 805 -17.46 -27.78 34.38
CA ALA A 805 -18.11 -28.77 33.53
C ALA A 805 -18.07 -30.18 34.16
N GLN A 806 -16.95 -30.56 34.77
CA GLN A 806 -16.83 -31.83 35.50
C GLN A 806 -17.71 -31.88 36.76
N GLN A 807 -17.85 -30.77 37.49
CA GLN A 807 -18.77 -30.67 38.63
C GLN A 807 -20.25 -30.75 38.21
N ALA A 808 -20.55 -30.40 36.96
CA ALA A 808 -21.83 -30.66 36.32
C ALA A 808 -21.90 -32.05 35.67
N ASP A 809 -21.04 -33.01 36.05
CA ASP A 809 -21.03 -34.40 35.55
C ASP A 809 -20.76 -34.55 34.03
N TYR A 810 -20.21 -33.54 33.36
CA TYR A 810 -19.70 -33.71 32.00
C TYR A 810 -18.28 -34.29 32.00
N PRO A 811 -17.97 -35.23 31.09
CA PRO A 811 -16.66 -35.85 31.08
C PRO A 811 -15.58 -34.86 30.65
N PHE A 812 -14.35 -35.10 31.13
CA PHE A 812 -13.17 -34.43 30.59
C PHE A 812 -12.72 -35.14 29.30
N THR A 813 -12.38 -34.37 28.27
CA THR A 813 -11.75 -34.88 27.05
C THR A 813 -10.32 -34.38 26.92
N ASP A 814 -9.38 -35.32 26.85
CA ASP A 814 -7.96 -35.02 26.65
C ASP A 814 -7.61 -34.79 25.17
N ASP A 815 -8.45 -35.20 24.23
CA ASP A 815 -8.27 -34.94 22.80
C ASP A 815 -9.61 -34.94 22.07
N MET A 816 -10.16 -33.74 21.83
CA MET A 816 -11.41 -33.55 21.09
C MET A 816 -11.33 -34.02 19.63
N ASN A 817 -10.13 -34.18 19.10
CA ASN A 817 -9.87 -34.65 17.73
C ASN A 817 -9.52 -36.16 17.67
N GLY A 818 -9.52 -36.82 18.83
CA GLY A 818 -9.12 -38.21 19.04
C GLY A 818 -10.31 -39.14 19.33
N TYR A 819 -10.10 -40.10 20.23
CA TYR A 819 -11.09 -41.14 20.56
C TYR A 819 -12.42 -40.59 21.08
N GLN A 820 -12.39 -39.58 21.96
CA GLN A 820 -13.56 -39.05 22.66
C GLN A 820 -13.72 -37.55 22.41
N GLN A 821 -14.67 -37.15 21.57
CA GLN A 821 -15.01 -35.74 21.39
C GLN A 821 -15.92 -35.21 22.52
N GLU A 822 -16.83 -36.05 23.03
CA GLU A 822 -17.80 -35.64 24.05
C GLU A 822 -17.10 -35.32 25.37
N GLY A 823 -17.35 -34.12 25.89
CA GLY A 823 -16.76 -33.58 27.10
C GLY A 823 -16.22 -32.17 26.94
N VAL A 824 -15.63 -31.66 28.04
CA VAL A 824 -14.97 -30.36 28.12
C VAL A 824 -13.49 -30.56 28.36
N GLY A 825 -12.64 -29.71 27.77
CA GLY A 825 -11.20 -29.83 27.87
C GLY A 825 -10.44 -28.76 27.12
N TRP A 826 -9.20 -29.07 26.77
CA TRP A 826 -8.28 -28.16 26.09
C TRP A 826 -8.41 -28.27 24.57
N LEU A 827 -8.58 -27.13 23.90
CA LEU A 827 -8.68 -27.02 22.45
C LEU A 827 -7.29 -26.98 21.80
N ASP A 828 -7.17 -27.60 20.63
CA ASP A 828 -5.99 -27.49 19.77
C ASP A 828 -6.05 -26.20 18.93
N MET A 829 -4.88 -25.71 18.52
CA MET A 829 -4.73 -24.46 17.77
C MET A 829 -3.71 -24.59 16.63
N THR A 830 -3.99 -23.94 15.51
CA THR A 830 -3.01 -23.74 14.42
C THR A 830 -2.09 -22.56 14.73
N VAL A 831 -1.31 -22.69 15.81
CA VAL A 831 -0.28 -21.74 16.24
C VAL A 831 1.03 -22.49 16.44
N LYS A 832 2.13 -21.89 15.98
CA LYS A 832 3.47 -22.43 16.14
C LYS A 832 4.40 -21.32 16.63
N ASP A 833 5.12 -21.58 17.72
CA ASP A 833 6.08 -20.64 18.30
C ASP A 833 5.49 -19.23 18.50
N GLY A 834 4.22 -19.16 18.95
CA GLY A 834 3.49 -17.92 19.20
C GLY A 834 3.02 -17.15 17.95
N ILE A 835 3.11 -17.76 16.78
CA ILE A 835 2.69 -17.19 15.50
C ILE A 835 1.56 -18.04 14.90
N ARG A 836 0.58 -17.37 14.29
CA ARG A 836 -0.47 -18.03 13.48
C ARG A 836 0.15 -18.92 12.40
N TRP A 837 -0.34 -20.15 12.29
CA TRP A 837 0.09 -21.10 11.26
C TRP A 837 -1.02 -21.32 10.22
N SER A 838 -1.14 -20.39 9.26
CA SER A 838 -2.18 -20.43 8.22
C SER A 838 -1.90 -21.50 7.16
N ALA A 839 -2.88 -21.77 6.28
CA ALA A 839 -2.67 -22.64 5.12
C ALA A 839 -1.64 -22.07 4.13
N ALA A 840 -1.54 -20.74 4.02
CA ALA A 840 -0.48 -20.11 3.24
C ALA A 840 0.89 -20.42 3.84
N THR A 841 1.06 -20.24 5.15
CA THR A 841 2.32 -20.54 5.87
C THR A 841 2.69 -22.02 5.77
N ALA A 842 1.72 -22.91 5.95
CA ALA A 842 1.94 -24.35 5.95
C ALA A 842 2.22 -24.92 4.55
N TYR A 843 1.48 -24.48 3.53
CA TYR A 843 1.50 -25.11 2.20
C TYR A 843 2.02 -24.19 1.11
N LEU A 844 1.51 -22.96 0.99
CA LEU A 844 1.82 -22.12 -0.16
C LEU A 844 3.26 -21.60 -0.13
N TRP A 845 3.68 -20.99 0.98
CA TRP A 845 4.99 -20.37 1.12
C TRP A 845 6.18 -21.33 0.88
N PRO A 846 6.13 -22.60 1.31
CA PRO A 846 7.12 -23.60 0.90
C PRO A 846 7.13 -23.91 -0.61
N ALA A 847 5.98 -23.81 -1.28
CA ALA A 847 5.83 -24.16 -2.70
C ALA A 847 6.20 -23.02 -3.66
N THR A 848 6.15 -21.75 -3.24
CA THR A 848 6.44 -20.59 -4.10
C THR A 848 7.88 -20.53 -4.62
N ALA A 849 8.80 -21.29 -4.02
CA ALA A 849 10.17 -21.43 -4.52
C ALA A 849 10.27 -22.28 -5.80
N ARG A 850 9.24 -23.09 -6.11
CA ARG A 850 9.22 -24.01 -7.26
C ARG A 850 8.95 -23.24 -8.56
N ALA A 851 9.59 -23.66 -9.66
CA ALA A 851 9.50 -22.97 -10.95
C ALA A 851 8.19 -23.25 -11.73
N ASN A 852 7.41 -24.23 -11.29
CA ASN A 852 6.15 -24.67 -11.89
C ASN A 852 4.90 -24.18 -11.12
N LEU A 853 5.07 -23.28 -10.14
CA LEU A 853 3.98 -22.60 -9.45
C LEU A 853 4.07 -21.09 -9.70
N ASP A 854 3.05 -20.53 -10.33
CA ASP A 854 2.87 -19.08 -10.46
C ASP A 854 1.73 -18.62 -9.57
N THR A 855 1.88 -17.44 -8.95
CA THR A 855 0.88 -16.87 -8.04
C THR A 855 0.49 -15.46 -8.45
N LEU A 856 -0.81 -15.20 -8.55
CA LEU A 856 -1.39 -13.89 -8.85
C LEU A 856 -2.23 -13.40 -7.68
N THR A 857 -1.76 -12.38 -6.96
CA THR A 857 -2.53 -11.70 -5.91
C THR A 857 -3.21 -10.44 -6.45
N LYS A 858 -4.17 -9.88 -5.70
CA LYS A 858 -4.93 -8.68 -6.08
C LYS A 858 -5.59 -8.84 -7.46
N THR A 859 -6.04 -10.04 -7.77
CA THR A 859 -6.55 -10.44 -9.08
C THR A 859 -7.88 -11.13 -8.89
N MET A 860 -8.96 -10.52 -9.34
CA MET A 860 -10.30 -11.09 -9.25
C MET A 860 -10.50 -12.05 -10.42
N THR A 861 -10.96 -13.27 -10.19
CA THR A 861 -11.48 -14.12 -11.28
C THR A 861 -12.95 -13.79 -11.49
N THR A 862 -13.30 -13.36 -12.70
CA THR A 862 -14.65 -12.86 -13.03
C THR A 862 -15.52 -13.93 -13.66
N LYS A 863 -14.91 -14.88 -14.40
CA LYS A 863 -15.65 -15.92 -15.12
C LYS A 863 -14.79 -17.15 -15.42
N VAL A 864 -15.39 -18.33 -15.47
CA VAL A 864 -14.82 -19.54 -16.10
C VAL A 864 -15.22 -19.54 -17.57
N LEU A 865 -14.24 -19.80 -18.45
CA LEU A 865 -14.42 -19.82 -19.90
C LEU A 865 -14.70 -21.24 -20.37
N PHE A 866 -15.66 -21.40 -21.29
CA PHE A 866 -16.08 -22.70 -21.81
C PHE A 866 -15.98 -22.78 -23.32
N SER A 867 -15.55 -23.95 -23.82
CA SER A 867 -15.77 -24.40 -25.19
C SER A 867 -16.79 -25.55 -25.15
N GLY A 868 -18.03 -25.27 -25.55
CA GLY A 868 -19.15 -26.19 -25.31
C GLY A 868 -19.38 -26.40 -23.81
N ARG A 869 -19.14 -27.62 -23.32
CA ARG A 869 -19.22 -27.96 -21.88
C ARG A 869 -17.87 -28.21 -21.21
N HIS A 870 -16.78 -27.91 -21.91
CA HIS A 870 -15.42 -28.08 -21.40
C HIS A 870 -14.88 -26.73 -20.91
N ALA A 871 -14.46 -26.64 -19.65
CA ALA A 871 -13.82 -25.45 -19.10
C ALA A 871 -12.39 -25.32 -19.64
N VAL A 872 -12.12 -24.23 -20.37
CA VAL A 872 -10.85 -24.02 -21.09
C VAL A 872 -9.94 -22.99 -20.40
N GLY A 873 -10.41 -22.33 -19.36
CA GLY A 873 -9.65 -21.27 -18.70
C GLY A 873 -10.52 -20.36 -17.85
N VAL A 874 -9.96 -19.21 -17.47
CA VAL A 874 -10.65 -18.20 -16.68
C VAL A 874 -10.41 -16.80 -17.23
N GLU A 875 -11.39 -15.94 -17.02
CA GLU A 875 -11.26 -14.49 -17.15
C GLU A 875 -10.86 -13.90 -15.80
N ILE A 876 -9.87 -13.00 -15.81
CA ILE A 876 -9.35 -12.31 -14.63
C ILE A 876 -9.44 -10.81 -14.81
N PHE A 877 -9.73 -10.11 -13.72
CA PHE A 877 -9.67 -8.66 -13.60
C PHE A 877 -8.54 -8.25 -12.66
N LYS A 878 -7.57 -7.51 -13.19
CA LYS A 878 -6.38 -7.04 -12.46
C LYS A 878 -6.06 -5.61 -12.85
N SER A 879 -5.86 -4.75 -11.85
CA SER A 879 -5.45 -3.34 -12.06
C SER A 879 -6.32 -2.56 -13.07
N GLY A 880 -7.62 -2.84 -13.13
CA GLY A 880 -8.55 -2.17 -14.04
C GLY A 880 -8.74 -2.88 -15.39
N TRP A 881 -8.05 -3.99 -15.65
CA TRP A 881 -8.04 -4.68 -16.95
C TRP A 881 -8.54 -6.10 -16.85
N THR A 882 -9.22 -6.54 -17.90
CA THR A 882 -9.69 -7.91 -18.05
C THR A 882 -8.77 -8.68 -18.99
N GLU A 883 -8.33 -9.85 -18.57
CA GLU A 883 -7.46 -10.77 -19.33
C GLU A 883 -7.98 -12.19 -19.21
N THR A 884 -7.56 -13.08 -20.13
CA THR A 884 -7.93 -14.49 -20.11
C THR A 884 -6.70 -15.36 -19.93
N VAL A 885 -6.82 -16.44 -19.15
CA VAL A 885 -5.76 -17.44 -18.97
C VAL A 885 -6.31 -18.83 -19.23
N GLU A 886 -5.60 -19.61 -20.04
CA GLU A 886 -6.06 -20.94 -20.46
C GLU A 886 -5.56 -22.06 -19.54
N ALA A 887 -6.40 -23.07 -19.33
CA ALA A 887 -6.08 -24.32 -18.65
C ALA A 887 -6.00 -25.46 -19.67
N GLU A 888 -4.94 -26.27 -19.60
CA GLU A 888 -4.75 -27.46 -20.42
C GLU A 888 -5.50 -28.67 -19.86
N LYS A 889 -5.55 -28.82 -18.53
CA LYS A 889 -6.21 -29.96 -17.89
C LYS A 889 -7.50 -29.53 -17.21
N GLU A 890 -7.39 -28.72 -16.15
CA GLU A 890 -8.56 -28.39 -15.32
C GLU A 890 -8.48 -27.00 -14.69
N VAL A 891 -9.63 -26.36 -14.56
CA VAL A 891 -9.86 -25.23 -13.65
C VAL A 891 -10.42 -25.77 -12.33
N ILE A 892 -9.88 -25.31 -11.20
CA ILE A 892 -10.26 -25.76 -9.86
C ILE A 892 -10.69 -24.55 -9.04
N LEU A 893 -11.96 -24.51 -8.63
CA LEU A 893 -12.50 -23.45 -7.79
C LEU A 893 -12.27 -23.76 -6.31
N SER A 894 -11.68 -22.80 -5.60
CA SER A 894 -11.40 -22.84 -4.16
C SER A 894 -11.79 -21.50 -3.50
N GLY A 895 -12.85 -20.86 -4.01
CA GLY A 895 -13.36 -19.58 -3.52
C GLY A 895 -14.13 -19.66 -2.20
N GLY A 896 -14.42 -20.87 -1.72
CA GLY A 896 -15.19 -21.11 -0.49
C GLY A 896 -16.70 -21.07 -0.72
N ALA A 897 -17.45 -21.26 0.36
CA ALA A 897 -18.91 -21.42 0.34
C ALA A 897 -19.72 -20.23 -0.21
N ILE A 898 -19.09 -19.08 -0.41
CA ILE A 898 -19.75 -17.88 -0.96
C ILE A 898 -19.31 -17.64 -2.41
N ASN A 899 -18.00 -17.59 -2.67
CA ASN A 899 -17.50 -17.17 -3.98
C ASN A 899 -17.53 -18.29 -5.04
N SER A 900 -17.36 -19.55 -4.65
CA SER A 900 -17.43 -20.67 -5.60
C SER A 900 -18.81 -20.79 -6.27
N PRO A 901 -19.95 -20.80 -5.54
CA PRO A 901 -21.27 -20.84 -6.20
C PRO A 901 -21.58 -19.55 -6.99
N GLN A 902 -21.10 -18.39 -6.54
CA GLN A 902 -21.21 -17.14 -7.30
C GLN A 902 -20.50 -17.24 -8.65
N LEU A 903 -19.24 -17.65 -8.65
CA LEU A 903 -18.43 -17.75 -9.87
C LEU A 903 -19.00 -18.81 -10.83
N LEU A 904 -19.48 -19.95 -10.32
CA LEU A 904 -20.19 -20.93 -11.15
C LEU A 904 -21.40 -20.30 -11.85
N SER A 905 -22.24 -19.59 -11.09
CA SER A 905 -23.44 -18.94 -11.62
C SER A 905 -23.09 -17.87 -12.68
N LEU A 906 -22.12 -17.00 -12.41
CA LEU A 906 -21.63 -15.99 -13.38
C LEU A 906 -21.05 -16.62 -14.65
N SER A 907 -20.58 -17.86 -14.56
CA SER A 907 -20.03 -18.63 -15.66
C SER A 907 -21.08 -19.46 -16.43
N GLY A 908 -22.36 -19.36 -16.07
CA GLY A 908 -23.45 -20.07 -16.72
C GLY A 908 -23.70 -21.49 -16.19
N VAL A 909 -23.14 -21.84 -15.03
CA VAL A 909 -23.36 -23.13 -14.35
C VAL A 909 -24.18 -22.90 -13.08
N GLY A 910 -25.45 -23.27 -13.08
CA GLY A 910 -26.34 -23.03 -11.95
C GLY A 910 -27.82 -23.21 -12.28
N ASP A 911 -28.71 -22.62 -11.48
CA ASP A 911 -30.15 -22.63 -11.73
C ASP A 911 -30.47 -21.93 -13.06
N GLY A 912 -31.05 -22.68 -13.99
CA GLY A 912 -31.20 -22.25 -15.38
C GLY A 912 -32.20 -21.11 -15.51
N ASP A 913 -33.20 -21.04 -14.64
CA ASP A 913 -34.21 -19.98 -14.70
C ASP A 913 -33.69 -18.69 -14.08
N LEU A 914 -32.93 -18.78 -12.99
CA LEU A 914 -32.19 -17.64 -12.44
C LEU A 914 -31.21 -17.07 -13.48
N LEU A 915 -30.41 -17.92 -14.11
CA LEU A 915 -29.42 -17.49 -15.10
C LEU A 915 -30.07 -16.79 -16.30
N LYS A 916 -31.16 -17.34 -16.84
CA LYS A 916 -31.94 -16.69 -17.92
C LYS A 916 -32.53 -15.35 -17.48
N SER A 917 -33.06 -15.25 -16.26
CA SER A 917 -33.63 -13.99 -15.74
C SER A 917 -32.61 -12.86 -15.65
N LEU A 918 -31.33 -13.20 -15.54
CA LEU A 918 -30.21 -12.28 -15.53
C LEU A 918 -29.51 -12.22 -16.88
N ASP A 919 -30.07 -12.76 -17.98
CA ASP A 919 -29.45 -12.81 -19.32
C ASP A 919 -28.04 -13.45 -19.35
N ILE A 920 -27.80 -14.46 -18.51
CA ILE A 920 -26.57 -15.26 -18.52
C ILE A 920 -26.81 -16.53 -19.34
N PRO A 921 -26.00 -16.81 -20.39
CA PRO A 921 -26.11 -18.05 -21.13
C PRO A 921 -25.92 -19.27 -20.23
N VAL A 922 -26.88 -20.21 -20.29
CA VAL A 922 -26.82 -21.44 -19.49
C VAL A 922 -25.88 -22.42 -20.20
N VAL A 923 -24.72 -22.68 -19.58
CA VAL A 923 -23.79 -23.75 -19.96
C VAL A 923 -24.29 -25.09 -19.44
N GLN A 924 -24.69 -25.12 -18.17
CA GLN A 924 -25.22 -26.31 -17.52
C GLN A 924 -26.21 -25.94 -16.42
N HIS A 925 -27.40 -26.55 -16.48
CA HIS A 925 -28.38 -26.45 -15.42
C HIS A 925 -27.98 -27.33 -14.24
N LEU A 926 -27.65 -26.69 -13.11
CA LEU A 926 -27.39 -27.31 -11.81
C LEU A 926 -28.10 -26.48 -10.72
N PRO A 927 -29.38 -26.77 -10.42
CA PRO A 927 -30.15 -25.97 -9.45
C PRO A 927 -29.61 -26.07 -8.02
N GLY A 928 -28.74 -27.04 -7.73
CA GLY A 928 -28.02 -27.16 -6.46
C GLY A 928 -26.97 -26.07 -6.21
N VAL A 929 -26.47 -25.38 -7.25
CA VAL A 929 -25.43 -24.34 -7.09
C VAL A 929 -25.95 -23.21 -6.21
N GLY A 930 -25.24 -22.95 -5.11
CA GLY A 930 -25.61 -21.94 -4.13
C GLY A 930 -26.73 -22.36 -3.18
N LYS A 931 -27.30 -23.55 -3.28
CA LYS A 931 -28.33 -24.06 -2.34
C LYS A 931 -27.70 -24.85 -1.20
N ASN A 932 -28.50 -25.25 -0.21
CA ASN A 932 -28.01 -26.05 0.93
C ASN A 932 -26.93 -25.32 1.76
N LEU A 933 -26.89 -23.98 1.74
CA LEU A 933 -25.96 -23.21 2.57
C LEU A 933 -26.22 -23.53 4.04
N GLN A 934 -25.18 -23.96 4.74
CA GLN A 934 -25.19 -24.27 6.16
C GLN A 934 -24.07 -23.50 6.85
N ASP A 935 -24.31 -23.10 8.10
CA ASP A 935 -23.34 -22.43 8.96
C ASP A 935 -23.67 -22.78 10.41
N HIS A 936 -22.68 -22.65 11.29
CA HIS A 936 -22.91 -22.73 12.73
C HIS A 936 -23.31 -21.34 13.23
N LEU A 937 -24.52 -21.25 13.78
CA LEU A 937 -24.94 -20.08 14.54
C LEU A 937 -24.43 -20.27 15.98
N GLU A 938 -24.05 -19.18 16.63
CA GLU A 938 -23.65 -19.14 18.03
C GLU A 938 -24.31 -17.97 18.77
N VAL A 939 -24.38 -18.10 20.09
CA VAL A 939 -24.73 -17.01 21.00
C VAL A 939 -23.74 -16.96 22.16
N TYR A 940 -23.62 -15.78 22.78
CA TYR A 940 -22.66 -15.56 23.87
C TYR A 940 -23.39 -15.50 25.20
N VAL A 941 -23.13 -16.48 26.06
CA VAL A 941 -23.53 -16.43 27.48
C VAL A 941 -22.40 -15.75 28.23
N GLN A 942 -22.67 -14.55 28.75
CA GLN A 942 -21.68 -13.65 29.34
C GLN A 942 -21.91 -13.47 30.84
N GLN A 943 -20.84 -13.62 31.62
CA GLN A 943 -20.86 -13.39 33.06
C GLN A 943 -19.87 -12.28 33.44
N ALA A 944 -20.26 -11.38 34.33
CA ALA A 944 -19.32 -10.48 34.96
C ALA A 944 -18.31 -11.27 35.80
N CYS A 945 -17.06 -10.81 35.83
CA CYS A 945 -16.00 -11.39 36.63
C CYS A 945 -15.73 -10.48 37.83
N THR A 946 -15.82 -11.02 39.05
CA THR A 946 -15.50 -10.31 40.30
C THR A 946 -14.01 -10.01 40.40
N GLN A 947 -13.17 -10.85 39.80
CA GLN A 947 -11.72 -10.72 39.83
C GLN A 947 -11.21 -9.86 38.66
N PRO A 948 -10.19 -9.00 38.87
CA PRO A 948 -9.64 -8.12 37.84
C PRO A 948 -8.59 -8.82 36.95
N ASN A 949 -8.76 -10.11 36.69
CA ASN A 949 -7.75 -10.96 36.03
C ASN A 949 -8.11 -11.35 34.59
N THR A 950 -9.11 -10.70 33.98
CA THR A 950 -9.57 -11.00 32.60
C THR A 950 -8.84 -10.17 31.53
N LEU A 951 -9.07 -10.51 30.25
CA LEU A 951 -8.54 -9.78 29.09
C LEU A 951 -9.13 -8.37 28.92
N TYR A 952 -10.07 -7.94 29.76
CA TYR A 952 -10.53 -6.56 29.81
C TYR A 952 -9.37 -5.57 29.98
N SER A 953 -8.37 -5.96 30.76
CA SER A 953 -7.15 -5.17 30.99
C SER A 953 -6.20 -5.10 29.78
N ALA A 954 -6.42 -5.91 28.74
CA ALA A 954 -5.62 -5.98 27.51
C ALA A 954 -6.24 -5.17 26.33
N GLN A 955 -7.13 -4.23 26.64
CA GLN A 955 -7.86 -3.42 25.64
C GLN A 955 -7.29 -2.01 25.49
N TRP A 956 -7.74 -1.26 24.48
CA TRP A 956 -7.23 0.09 24.14
C TRP A 956 -7.31 1.10 25.30
N LYS A 957 -8.27 0.93 26.21
CA LYS A 957 -8.41 1.74 27.43
C LYS A 957 -7.19 1.62 28.37
N PHE A 958 -6.42 0.54 28.24
CA PHE A 958 -5.21 0.27 29.03
C PHE A 958 -3.99 0.21 28.09
N PRO A 959 -3.58 1.33 27.48
CA PRO A 959 -2.55 1.33 26.42
C PRO A 959 -1.19 0.84 26.92
N HIS A 960 -0.89 1.01 28.21
CA HIS A 960 0.35 0.50 28.82
C HIS A 960 0.42 -1.03 28.78
N ASN A 961 -0.70 -1.72 29.02
CA ASN A 961 -0.77 -3.18 28.92
C ASN A 961 -0.67 -3.63 27.47
N MET A 962 -1.37 -2.95 26.54
CA MET A 962 -1.24 -3.25 25.11
C MET A 962 0.19 -3.07 24.59
N ILE A 963 0.89 -2.01 25.02
CA ILE A 963 2.30 -1.79 24.68
C ILE A 963 3.17 -2.91 25.25
N LYS A 964 2.95 -3.32 26.51
CA LYS A 964 3.69 -4.44 27.13
C LYS A 964 3.47 -5.74 26.36
N ILE A 965 2.22 -6.09 26.05
CA ILE A 965 1.84 -7.29 25.29
C ILE A 965 2.48 -7.26 23.90
N GLY A 966 2.38 -6.13 23.20
CA GLY A 966 2.99 -5.95 21.89
C GLY A 966 4.51 -6.09 21.95
N LEU A 967 5.18 -5.44 22.91
CA LEU A 967 6.63 -5.54 23.08
C LEU A 967 7.09 -6.96 23.39
N GLU A 968 6.38 -7.66 24.26
CA GLU A 968 6.68 -9.05 24.60
C GLU A 968 6.58 -9.94 23.35
N TRP A 969 5.50 -9.84 22.59
CA TRP A 969 5.34 -10.64 21.37
C TRP A 969 6.35 -10.26 20.27
N PHE A 970 6.61 -8.97 20.04
CA PHE A 970 7.58 -8.53 19.04
C PHE A 970 9.02 -8.92 19.37
N LEU A 971 9.36 -9.12 20.65
CA LEU A 971 10.70 -9.48 21.09
C LEU A 971 10.88 -10.99 21.28
N PHE A 972 9.85 -11.68 21.76
CA PHE A 972 9.94 -13.06 22.24
C PHE A 972 8.89 -14.01 21.67
N GLN A 973 7.90 -13.51 20.91
CA GLN A 973 6.78 -14.29 20.39
C GLN A 973 6.05 -15.06 21.51
N SER A 974 5.97 -14.46 22.69
CA SER A 974 5.37 -15.02 23.89
C SER A 974 4.26 -14.13 24.48
N GLY A 975 3.66 -14.60 25.57
CA GLY A 975 2.66 -13.84 26.33
C GLY A 975 1.30 -13.78 25.65
N TYR A 976 0.46 -12.83 26.08
CA TYR A 976 -0.92 -12.71 25.58
C TYR A 976 -1.02 -12.43 24.08
N GLY A 977 0.02 -11.89 23.43
CA GLY A 977 0.02 -11.71 21.99
C GLY A 977 0.09 -13.01 21.19
N ALA A 978 0.58 -14.09 21.81
CA ALA A 978 0.95 -15.35 21.19
C ALA A 978 -0.17 -16.40 21.12
N THR A 979 -1.39 -16.07 21.58
CA THR A 979 -2.54 -16.97 21.61
C THR A 979 -3.83 -16.28 21.12
N SER A 980 -4.84 -17.07 20.76
CA SER A 980 -6.19 -16.61 20.40
C SER A 980 -7.10 -16.40 21.61
N HIS A 981 -6.68 -16.92 22.78
CA HIS A 981 -7.45 -16.94 24.02
C HIS A 981 -8.66 -17.89 24.04
N LEU A 982 -8.72 -18.85 23.12
CA LEU A 982 -9.73 -19.91 23.06
C LEU A 982 -9.11 -21.28 23.40
N GLU A 983 -8.38 -21.37 24.50
CA GLU A 983 -7.63 -22.58 24.87
C GLU A 983 -8.50 -23.70 25.47
N SER A 984 -9.69 -23.39 25.96
CA SER A 984 -10.63 -24.39 26.51
C SER A 984 -12.02 -24.27 25.91
N GLY A 985 -12.73 -25.39 25.88
CA GLY A 985 -14.03 -25.53 25.23
C GLY A 985 -14.54 -26.95 25.39
N GLY A 986 -15.46 -27.37 24.53
CA GLY A 986 -15.99 -28.73 24.59
C GLY A 986 -17.13 -29.00 23.63
N PHE A 987 -17.57 -30.25 23.65
CA PHE A 987 -18.72 -30.73 22.90
C PHE A 987 -19.58 -31.60 23.80
N ILE A 988 -20.87 -31.33 23.90
CA ILE A 988 -21.80 -32.15 24.69
C ILE A 988 -23.06 -32.46 23.90
N ARG A 989 -23.83 -33.44 24.37
CA ARG A 989 -25.18 -33.69 23.89
C ARG A 989 -26.17 -32.75 24.59
N SER A 990 -27.01 -32.07 23.82
CA SER A 990 -28.04 -31.16 24.34
C SER A 990 -29.08 -31.89 25.19
N ARG A 991 -29.34 -33.18 24.91
CA ARG A 991 -30.31 -34.02 25.63
C ARG A 991 -30.03 -35.50 25.44
N ALA A 992 -30.72 -36.33 26.22
CA ALA A 992 -30.78 -37.78 26.01
C ALA A 992 -31.31 -38.14 24.61
N GLY A 993 -30.83 -39.26 24.06
CA GLY A 993 -31.21 -39.80 22.76
C GLY A 993 -30.46 -39.22 21.56
N VAL A 994 -29.62 -38.20 21.75
CA VAL A 994 -28.75 -37.65 20.69
C VAL A 994 -27.56 -38.58 20.47
N GLU A 995 -27.32 -39.00 19.23
CA GLU A 995 -26.32 -40.04 18.88
C GLU A 995 -24.87 -39.71 19.27
N HIS A 996 -24.46 -38.45 19.12
CA HIS A 996 -23.12 -37.93 19.39
C HIS A 996 -23.21 -36.42 19.68
N PRO A 997 -22.23 -35.77 20.33
CA PRO A 997 -22.41 -34.40 20.84
C PRO A 997 -22.78 -33.40 19.73
N ASN A 998 -23.78 -32.56 19.99
CA ASN A 998 -24.35 -31.59 19.05
C ASN A 998 -24.20 -30.14 19.49
N VAL A 999 -23.74 -29.85 20.71
CA VAL A 999 -23.48 -28.47 21.17
C VAL A 999 -21.99 -28.26 21.31
N GLN A 1000 -21.46 -27.17 20.75
CA GLN A 1000 -20.05 -26.77 20.92
C GLN A 1000 -19.93 -25.60 21.89
N TYR A 1001 -18.84 -25.61 22.66
CA TYR A 1001 -18.43 -24.56 23.59
C TYR A 1001 -17.06 -24.01 23.20
N HIS A 1002 -16.93 -22.68 23.13
CA HIS A 1002 -15.63 -22.00 23.17
C HIS A 1002 -15.60 -21.02 24.34
N PHE A 1003 -14.74 -21.29 25.32
CA PHE A 1003 -14.59 -20.44 26.49
C PHE A 1003 -13.61 -19.29 26.21
N LEU A 1004 -13.98 -18.07 26.63
CA LEU A 1004 -13.15 -16.88 26.49
C LEU A 1004 -13.15 -16.06 27.79
N PRO A 1005 -11.98 -15.72 28.37
CA PRO A 1005 -11.88 -14.83 29.54
C PRO A 1005 -12.01 -13.34 29.14
N SER A 1006 -13.03 -13.02 28.35
CA SER A 1006 -13.41 -11.68 27.87
C SER A 1006 -14.84 -11.69 27.36
N THR A 1007 -15.38 -10.52 27.03
CA THR A 1007 -16.64 -10.40 26.26
C THR A 1007 -16.34 -10.09 24.80
N VAL A 1008 -17.14 -10.65 23.89
CA VAL A 1008 -17.17 -10.24 22.48
C VAL A 1008 -18.50 -9.53 22.25
N ASN A 1009 -18.43 -8.24 21.93
CA ASN A 1009 -19.60 -7.43 21.61
C ASN A 1009 -19.44 -6.87 20.21
N ASP A 1010 -20.47 -7.04 19.37
CA ASP A 1010 -20.49 -6.52 18.00
C ASP A 1010 -19.29 -7.03 17.17
N HIS A 1011 -19.06 -8.35 17.17
CA HIS A 1011 -17.91 -9.01 16.54
C HIS A 1011 -16.55 -8.45 17.02
N GLY A 1012 -16.48 -7.98 18.27
CA GLY A 1012 -15.27 -7.38 18.86
C GLY A 1012 -15.06 -5.90 18.53
N ARG A 1013 -16.00 -5.26 17.81
CA ARG A 1013 -15.96 -3.83 17.48
C ARG A 1013 -16.32 -2.94 18.68
N LYS A 1014 -17.06 -3.49 19.65
CA LYS A 1014 -17.43 -2.80 20.89
C LYS A 1014 -16.72 -3.42 22.08
N MET A 1015 -16.20 -2.55 22.94
CA MET A 1015 -15.56 -2.98 24.18
C MET A 1015 -16.60 -3.50 25.19
N GLY A 1016 -16.19 -4.46 26.00
CA GLY A 1016 -16.92 -4.85 27.19
C GLY A 1016 -16.99 -3.70 28.21
N PRO A 1017 -18.02 -3.64 29.06
CA PRO A 1017 -18.12 -2.61 30.09
C PRO A 1017 -17.19 -2.86 31.29
N CYS A 1018 -16.89 -4.12 31.61
CA CYS A 1018 -16.18 -4.54 32.82
C CYS A 1018 -15.35 -5.82 32.61
N HIS A 1019 -14.66 -6.26 33.67
CA HIS A 1019 -14.10 -7.60 33.73
C HIS A 1019 -15.23 -8.63 33.62
N ALA A 1020 -15.09 -9.55 32.67
CA ALA A 1020 -16.10 -10.54 32.34
C ALA A 1020 -15.49 -11.70 31.56
N TYR A 1021 -16.20 -12.82 31.52
CA TYR A 1021 -15.91 -14.00 30.72
C TYR A 1021 -17.17 -14.48 30.03
N GLN A 1022 -17.02 -15.34 29.04
CA GLN A 1022 -18.16 -15.86 28.29
C GLN A 1022 -17.86 -17.25 27.72
N VAL A 1023 -18.92 -17.91 27.27
CA VAL A 1023 -18.80 -19.05 26.36
C VAL A 1023 -19.62 -18.76 25.10
N HIS A 1024 -19.02 -19.04 23.95
CA HIS A 1024 -19.73 -19.16 22.67
C HIS A 1024 -20.38 -20.54 22.63
N ILE A 1025 -21.70 -20.56 22.45
CA ILE A 1025 -22.47 -21.80 22.36
C ILE A 1025 -23.31 -21.83 21.12
N GLY A 1026 -23.39 -23.00 20.50
CA GLY A 1026 -24.24 -23.21 19.33
C GLY A 1026 -24.41 -24.69 18.99
N PRO A 1027 -25.52 -25.05 18.32
CA PRO A 1027 -25.75 -26.35 17.75
C PRO A 1027 -24.87 -26.54 16.51
N MET A 1028 -24.33 -27.75 16.38
CA MET A 1028 -23.35 -28.13 15.37
C MET A 1028 -23.95 -28.81 14.15
N ARG A 1029 -25.23 -29.19 14.22
CA ARG A 1029 -25.92 -29.85 13.12
C ARG A 1029 -27.28 -29.20 12.85
N PRO A 1030 -27.30 -27.88 12.56
CA PRO A 1030 -28.54 -27.17 12.30
C PRO A 1030 -29.27 -27.77 11.09
N THR A 1031 -30.59 -27.76 11.16
CA THR A 1031 -31.50 -28.28 10.14
C THR A 1031 -31.98 -27.19 9.18
N SER A 1032 -31.88 -25.93 9.56
CA SER A 1032 -32.11 -24.78 8.67
C SER A 1032 -31.19 -24.80 7.44
N ARG A 1033 -31.71 -24.36 6.29
CA ARG A 1033 -30.97 -24.32 5.01
C ARG A 1033 -31.13 -22.98 4.31
N GLY A 1034 -29.99 -22.42 3.91
CA GLY A 1034 -29.90 -21.16 3.20
C GLY A 1034 -29.55 -21.27 1.72
N SER A 1035 -29.22 -20.12 1.12
CA SER A 1035 -28.67 -20.03 -0.23
C SER A 1035 -27.74 -18.83 -0.44
N VAL A 1036 -26.85 -18.96 -1.42
CA VAL A 1036 -26.05 -17.90 -2.04
C VAL A 1036 -26.50 -17.74 -3.49
N THR A 1037 -27.00 -16.57 -3.88
CA THR A 1037 -27.49 -16.33 -5.25
C THR A 1037 -26.96 -15.01 -5.80
N ILE A 1038 -26.56 -15.00 -7.07
CA ILE A 1038 -26.10 -13.77 -7.74
C ILE A 1038 -27.23 -12.72 -7.85
N LYS A 1039 -26.85 -11.44 -7.74
CA LYS A 1039 -27.76 -10.28 -7.86
C LYS A 1039 -27.86 -9.78 -9.30
N SER A 1040 -26.73 -9.80 -10.00
CA SER A 1040 -26.56 -9.26 -11.33
C SER A 1040 -25.45 -10.03 -12.08
N LYS A 1041 -25.12 -9.59 -13.29
CA LYS A 1041 -23.95 -10.09 -14.05
C LYS A 1041 -22.62 -9.49 -13.59
N ASP A 1042 -22.63 -8.49 -12.72
CA ASP A 1042 -21.41 -7.83 -12.27
C ASP A 1042 -20.64 -8.78 -11.32
N PRO A 1043 -19.44 -9.26 -11.69
CA PRO A 1043 -18.65 -10.14 -10.85
C PRO A 1043 -18.11 -9.46 -9.59
N LEU A 1044 -18.10 -8.13 -9.53
CA LEU A 1044 -17.63 -7.35 -8.38
C LEU A 1044 -18.75 -7.09 -7.36
N GLU A 1045 -20.01 -7.31 -7.72
CA GLU A 1045 -21.14 -7.19 -6.81
C GLU A 1045 -21.21 -8.41 -5.88
N HIS A 1046 -21.35 -8.17 -4.58
CA HIS A 1046 -21.52 -9.25 -3.61
C HIS A 1046 -22.85 -10.01 -3.85
N PRO A 1047 -22.85 -11.35 -3.69
CA PRO A 1047 -24.06 -12.14 -3.90
C PRO A 1047 -25.07 -11.89 -2.77
N ARG A 1048 -26.34 -12.28 -2.98
CA ARG A 1048 -27.32 -12.43 -1.91
C ARG A 1048 -26.89 -13.62 -1.06
N ILE A 1049 -26.77 -13.43 0.24
CA ILE A 1049 -26.44 -14.49 1.20
C ILE A 1049 -27.59 -14.56 2.20
N LEU A 1050 -28.28 -15.69 2.26
CA LEU A 1050 -29.37 -15.91 3.18
C LEU A 1050 -29.19 -17.26 3.85
N PHE A 1051 -29.08 -17.31 5.17
CA PHE A 1051 -28.87 -18.55 5.93
C PHE A 1051 -30.17 -19.19 6.38
N ASN A 1052 -31.22 -18.39 6.58
CA ASN A 1052 -32.48 -18.82 7.20
C ASN A 1052 -32.26 -19.39 8.61
N TYR A 1053 -31.37 -18.78 9.39
CA TYR A 1053 -31.09 -19.19 10.76
C TYR A 1053 -32.37 -19.32 11.57
N LEU A 1054 -32.53 -20.42 12.32
CA LEU A 1054 -33.70 -20.68 13.16
C LEU A 1054 -35.05 -20.72 12.39
N SER A 1055 -35.01 -21.02 11.09
CA SER A 1055 -36.22 -21.27 10.30
C SER A 1055 -36.91 -22.57 10.70
N ASN A 1056 -36.14 -23.55 11.19
CA ASN A 1056 -36.69 -24.76 11.82
C ASN A 1056 -36.69 -24.62 13.35
N SER A 1057 -37.83 -24.93 13.97
CA SER A 1057 -38.00 -24.90 15.42
C SER A 1057 -37.07 -25.85 16.20
N GLU A 1058 -36.59 -26.94 15.60
CA GLU A 1058 -35.67 -27.86 16.28
C GLU A 1058 -34.33 -27.19 16.59
N ASP A 1059 -33.84 -26.33 15.69
CA ASP A 1059 -32.60 -25.59 15.90
C ASP A 1059 -32.70 -24.66 17.12
N SER A 1060 -33.86 -24.00 17.29
CA SER A 1060 -34.13 -23.14 18.45
C SER A 1060 -34.20 -23.94 19.75
N LYS A 1061 -34.89 -25.09 19.77
CA LYS A 1061 -34.97 -25.95 20.96
C LYS A 1061 -33.59 -26.42 21.42
N GLU A 1062 -32.74 -26.84 20.48
CA GLU A 1062 -31.39 -27.28 20.80
C GLU A 1062 -30.54 -26.15 21.41
N PHE A 1063 -30.69 -24.94 20.88
CA PHE A 1063 -30.04 -23.75 21.43
C PHE A 1063 -30.52 -23.41 22.85
N ILE A 1064 -31.84 -23.44 23.08
CA ILE A 1064 -32.43 -23.12 24.39
C ILE A 1064 -31.85 -24.06 25.45
N GLU A 1065 -31.78 -25.37 25.15
CA GLU A 1065 -31.12 -26.33 26.03
C GLU A 1065 -29.64 -26.00 26.21
N GLY A 1066 -28.91 -25.69 25.14
CA GLY A 1066 -27.51 -25.24 25.23
C GLY A 1066 -27.30 -24.06 26.19
N VAL A 1067 -28.16 -23.04 26.15
CA VAL A 1067 -28.10 -21.89 27.08
C VAL A 1067 -28.33 -22.34 28.53
N LYS A 1068 -29.33 -23.19 28.79
CA LYS A 1068 -29.62 -23.71 30.13
C LYS A 1068 -28.45 -24.52 30.70
N LEU A 1069 -27.87 -25.43 29.89
CA LEU A 1069 -26.72 -26.23 30.30
C LEU A 1069 -25.48 -25.36 30.57
N THR A 1070 -25.32 -24.26 29.83
CA THR A 1070 -24.23 -23.30 30.06
C THR A 1070 -24.38 -22.57 31.40
N ARG A 1071 -25.60 -22.12 31.72
CA ARG A 1071 -25.92 -21.51 33.02
C ARG A 1071 -25.65 -22.49 34.17
N GLU A 1072 -25.99 -23.75 33.98
CA GLU A 1072 -25.71 -24.82 34.95
C GLU A 1072 -24.20 -24.98 35.19
N ILE A 1073 -23.38 -25.00 34.13
CA ILE A 1073 -21.91 -25.07 34.24
C ILE A 1073 -21.38 -23.83 35.00
N PHE A 1074 -21.81 -22.62 34.63
CA PHE A 1074 -21.38 -21.41 35.31
C PHE A 1074 -21.82 -21.35 36.78
N ALA A 1075 -22.91 -22.03 37.16
CA ALA A 1075 -23.39 -22.09 38.54
C ALA A 1075 -22.56 -23.01 39.45
N GLN A 1076 -21.64 -23.81 38.91
CA GLN A 1076 -20.82 -24.74 39.70
C GLN A 1076 -19.79 -24.05 40.60
N LYS A 1077 -19.32 -24.78 41.63
CA LYS A 1077 -18.44 -24.25 42.69
C LYS A 1077 -17.12 -23.70 42.17
N ALA A 1078 -16.57 -24.28 41.10
CA ALA A 1078 -15.33 -23.81 40.49
C ALA A 1078 -15.38 -22.34 40.05
N PHE A 1079 -16.58 -21.79 39.81
CA PHE A 1079 -16.77 -20.39 39.46
C PHE A 1079 -17.10 -19.48 40.65
N ASP A 1080 -17.28 -19.97 41.87
CA ASP A 1080 -17.72 -19.16 43.02
C ASP A 1080 -16.81 -17.95 43.30
N GLU A 1081 -15.49 -18.09 43.10
CA GLU A 1081 -14.53 -17.00 43.28
C GLU A 1081 -14.63 -15.91 42.19
N PHE A 1082 -15.08 -16.28 40.99
CA PHE A 1082 -15.05 -15.44 39.78
C PHE A 1082 -16.43 -14.90 39.39
N ARG A 1083 -17.52 -15.58 39.74
CA ARG A 1083 -18.88 -15.35 39.23
C ARG A 1083 -19.49 -14.07 39.81
N GLY A 1084 -19.54 -13.03 38.98
CA GLY A 1084 -20.38 -11.85 39.19
C GLY A 1084 -21.80 -12.06 38.62
N PRO A 1085 -22.60 -10.99 38.42
CA PRO A 1085 -23.91 -11.07 37.77
C PRO A 1085 -23.85 -11.56 36.30
N GLU A 1086 -24.91 -12.20 35.82
CA GLU A 1086 -25.06 -12.54 34.39
C GLU A 1086 -25.27 -11.24 33.59
N LEU A 1087 -24.54 -11.10 32.48
CA LEU A 1087 -24.60 -9.94 31.59
C LEU A 1087 -25.49 -10.19 30.36
N ALA A 1088 -25.39 -11.39 29.79
CA ALA A 1088 -26.20 -11.82 28.65
C ALA A 1088 -26.41 -13.35 28.74
N PRO A 1089 -27.62 -13.88 28.53
CA PRO A 1089 -28.88 -13.20 28.18
C PRO A 1089 -29.39 -12.20 29.23
N GLY A 1090 -28.97 -12.37 30.49
CA GLY A 1090 -29.36 -11.55 31.62
C GLY A 1090 -30.34 -12.30 32.53
N PRO A 1091 -30.38 -11.95 33.84
CA PRO A 1091 -31.09 -12.73 34.85
C PRO A 1091 -32.61 -12.79 34.64
N ASP A 1092 -33.19 -11.81 33.93
CA ASP A 1092 -34.62 -11.74 33.65
C ASP A 1092 -35.05 -12.62 32.45
N CYS A 1093 -34.10 -13.13 31.66
CA CYS A 1093 -34.35 -14.01 30.53
C CYS A 1093 -34.41 -15.46 31.03
N VAL A 1094 -35.59 -15.94 31.43
CA VAL A 1094 -35.76 -17.23 32.13
C VAL A 1094 -36.56 -18.24 31.31
N SER A 1095 -37.66 -17.82 30.67
CA SER A 1095 -38.50 -18.74 29.91
C SER A 1095 -37.86 -19.15 28.58
N ASP A 1096 -38.33 -20.24 28.00
CA ASP A 1096 -37.88 -20.71 26.68
C ASP A 1096 -38.16 -19.65 25.60
N GLU A 1097 -39.28 -18.95 25.72
CA GLU A 1097 -39.66 -17.83 24.86
C GLU A 1097 -38.71 -16.63 24.99
N ASP A 1098 -38.29 -16.29 26.22
CA ASP A 1098 -37.31 -15.22 26.45
C ASP A 1098 -35.96 -15.58 25.81
N ILE A 1099 -35.54 -16.83 25.95
CA ILE A 1099 -34.29 -17.32 25.38
C ILE A 1099 -34.37 -17.32 23.85
N ASP A 1100 -35.46 -17.80 23.23
CA ASP A 1100 -35.66 -17.73 21.78
C ASP A 1100 -35.62 -16.28 21.27
N ALA A 1101 -36.28 -15.35 21.96
CA ALA A 1101 -36.24 -13.92 21.62
C ALA A 1101 -34.80 -13.36 21.71
N PHE A 1102 -34.02 -13.78 22.70
CA PHE A 1102 -32.61 -13.45 22.81
C PHE A 1102 -31.79 -14.04 21.64
N LEU A 1103 -32.00 -15.30 21.28
CA LEU A 1103 -31.32 -15.95 20.14
C LEU A 1103 -31.58 -15.18 18.83
N ARG A 1104 -32.85 -14.85 18.54
CA ARG A 1104 -33.21 -14.12 17.32
C ARG A 1104 -32.61 -12.72 17.26
N SER A 1105 -32.44 -12.06 18.41
CA SER A 1105 -31.91 -10.70 18.50
C SER A 1105 -30.39 -10.61 18.61
N LYS A 1106 -29.71 -11.65 19.10
CA LYS A 1106 -28.27 -11.63 19.43
C LYS A 1106 -27.43 -12.74 18.83
N GLY A 1107 -28.03 -13.83 18.32
CA GLY A 1107 -27.29 -14.90 17.68
C GLY A 1107 -26.49 -14.38 16.48
N ASP A 1108 -25.26 -14.87 16.32
CA ASP A 1108 -24.33 -14.48 15.27
C ASP A 1108 -23.65 -15.72 14.66
N SER A 1109 -23.14 -15.58 13.45
CA SER A 1109 -22.41 -16.67 12.78
C SER A 1109 -21.08 -16.96 13.49
N ALA A 1110 -20.79 -18.24 13.68
CA ALA A 1110 -19.48 -18.76 14.08
C ALA A 1110 -18.45 -18.74 12.94
N TYR A 1111 -18.86 -18.22 11.78
CA TYR A 1111 -18.05 -18.05 10.57
C TYR A 1111 -17.68 -19.34 9.85
N HIS A 1112 -18.60 -20.31 9.82
CA HIS A 1112 -18.46 -21.63 9.23
C HIS A 1112 -19.41 -21.89 8.04
N PRO A 1113 -19.61 -20.96 7.08
CA PRO A 1113 -20.45 -21.22 5.93
C PRO A 1113 -19.88 -22.35 5.07
N SER A 1114 -20.74 -23.27 4.62
CA SER A 1114 -20.39 -24.49 3.90
C SER A 1114 -21.55 -24.99 3.03
N CYS A 1115 -21.32 -26.09 2.33
CA CYS A 1115 -22.36 -26.92 1.69
C CYS A 1115 -23.07 -26.35 0.45
N SER A 1116 -22.69 -25.14 0.00
CA SER A 1116 -23.32 -24.43 -1.11
C SER A 1116 -23.06 -24.99 -2.51
N CYS A 1117 -22.14 -25.94 -2.65
CA CYS A 1117 -21.85 -26.71 -3.86
C CYS A 1117 -21.81 -28.20 -3.52
N LYS A 1118 -22.82 -28.69 -2.78
CA LYS A 1118 -22.91 -30.05 -2.21
C LYS A 1118 -22.37 -31.15 -3.12
N MET A 1119 -21.48 -31.97 -2.56
CA MET A 1119 -21.05 -33.24 -3.12
C MET A 1119 -22.15 -34.31 -2.99
N GLY A 1120 -22.32 -35.15 -4.00
CA GLY A 1120 -23.30 -36.23 -3.95
C GLY A 1120 -23.24 -37.17 -5.14
N SER A 1121 -24.19 -38.11 -5.19
CA SER A 1121 -24.35 -38.99 -6.35
C SER A 1121 -24.75 -38.17 -7.59
N PRO A 1122 -24.28 -38.51 -8.80
CA PRO A 1122 -24.80 -37.91 -10.03
C PRO A 1122 -26.31 -38.05 -10.25
N LYS A 1123 -26.98 -38.92 -9.48
CA LYS A 1123 -28.44 -39.09 -9.47
C LYS A 1123 -29.17 -38.13 -8.52
N ASP A 1124 -28.47 -37.48 -7.60
CA ASP A 1124 -29.04 -36.46 -6.73
C ASP A 1124 -29.22 -35.16 -7.53
N PRO A 1125 -30.46 -34.70 -7.79
CA PRO A 1125 -30.69 -33.48 -8.58
C PRO A 1125 -30.14 -32.21 -7.93
N MET A 1126 -29.82 -32.25 -6.64
CA MET A 1126 -29.25 -31.13 -5.88
C MET A 1126 -27.73 -31.23 -5.71
N ALA A 1127 -27.09 -32.31 -6.16
CA ALA A 1127 -25.64 -32.40 -6.16
C ALA A 1127 -25.03 -31.44 -7.20
N VAL A 1128 -23.92 -30.82 -6.83
CA VAL A 1128 -23.15 -29.92 -7.70
C VAL A 1128 -21.87 -30.59 -8.15
N VAL A 1129 -21.23 -31.35 -7.26
CA VAL A 1129 -20.03 -32.12 -7.57
C VAL A 1129 -20.21 -33.61 -7.28
N ASP A 1130 -19.51 -34.44 -8.03
CA ASP A 1130 -19.39 -35.88 -7.74
C ASP A 1130 -18.39 -36.15 -6.58
N PRO A 1131 -18.25 -37.40 -6.10
CA PRO A 1131 -17.28 -37.75 -5.06
C PRO A 1131 -15.80 -37.51 -5.42
N ASP A 1132 -15.48 -37.32 -6.71
CA ASP A 1132 -14.17 -36.93 -7.20
C ASP A 1132 -14.02 -35.39 -7.26
N CYS A 1133 -14.99 -34.64 -6.77
CA CYS A 1133 -15.06 -33.17 -6.78
C CYS A 1133 -15.23 -32.55 -8.18
N ARG A 1134 -15.62 -33.32 -9.20
CA ARG A 1134 -15.92 -32.80 -10.55
C ARG A 1134 -17.28 -32.14 -10.57
N VAL A 1135 -17.41 -30.98 -11.20
CA VAL A 1135 -18.71 -30.33 -11.39
C VAL A 1135 -19.55 -31.16 -12.35
N LEU A 1136 -20.77 -31.51 -11.94
CA LEU A 1136 -21.63 -32.42 -12.70
C LEU A 1136 -22.06 -31.82 -14.04
N GLY A 1137 -21.95 -32.61 -15.10
CA GLY A 1137 -22.42 -32.22 -16.44
C GLY A 1137 -21.50 -31.29 -17.23
N VAL A 1138 -20.33 -30.94 -16.69
CA VAL A 1138 -19.26 -30.20 -17.38
C VAL A 1138 -17.92 -30.92 -17.24
N GLU A 1139 -17.00 -30.63 -18.16
CA GLU A 1139 -15.66 -31.21 -18.18
C GLU A 1139 -14.60 -30.16 -17.81
N GLY A 1140 -13.44 -30.61 -17.31
CA GLY A 1140 -12.32 -29.72 -17.00
C GLY A 1140 -12.55 -28.76 -15.83
N LEU A 1141 -13.59 -28.97 -15.00
CA LEU A 1141 -13.93 -28.09 -13.89
C LEU A 1141 -14.18 -28.86 -12.59
N ARG A 1142 -13.53 -28.42 -11.50
CA ARG A 1142 -13.75 -28.94 -10.13
C ARG A 1142 -14.05 -27.82 -9.15
N VAL A 1143 -14.68 -28.18 -8.03
CA VAL A 1143 -14.76 -27.33 -6.84
C VAL A 1143 -14.15 -28.08 -5.68
N VAL A 1144 -13.21 -27.45 -4.98
CA VAL A 1144 -12.54 -28.03 -3.82
C VAL A 1144 -12.39 -26.93 -2.77
N ASP A 1145 -13.37 -26.85 -1.87
CA ASP A 1145 -13.40 -26.00 -0.68
C ASP A 1145 -14.58 -26.39 0.22
N ALA A 1146 -14.87 -25.61 1.27
CA ALA A 1146 -15.96 -25.90 2.21
C ALA A 1146 -17.37 -25.97 1.58
N SER A 1147 -17.57 -25.44 0.37
CA SER A 1147 -18.86 -25.52 -0.35
C SER A 1147 -19.26 -26.94 -0.69
N ILE A 1148 -18.32 -27.88 -0.85
CA ILE A 1148 -18.63 -29.24 -1.32
C ILE A 1148 -19.11 -30.18 -0.22
N MET A 1149 -19.02 -29.78 1.05
CA MET A 1149 -19.52 -30.58 2.16
C MET A 1149 -21.00 -30.93 1.93
N PRO A 1150 -21.42 -32.20 1.98
CA PRO A 1150 -22.84 -32.52 1.83
C PRO A 1150 -23.71 -31.94 2.96
N SER A 1151 -23.18 -32.01 4.18
CA SER A 1151 -23.74 -31.46 5.41
C SER A 1151 -22.61 -30.93 6.29
N VAL A 1152 -22.86 -29.90 7.10
CA VAL A 1152 -21.83 -29.34 7.99
C VAL A 1152 -21.39 -30.37 9.05
N VAL A 1153 -20.10 -30.40 9.39
CA VAL A 1153 -19.54 -31.30 10.42
C VAL A 1153 -19.50 -30.63 11.78
N SER A 1154 -19.44 -31.42 12.85
CA SER A 1154 -19.55 -30.95 14.22
C SER A 1154 -18.25 -30.33 14.76
N GLY A 1155 -17.94 -29.12 14.26
CA GLY A 1155 -16.82 -28.31 14.70
C GLY A 1155 -16.33 -27.29 13.67
N ASN A 1156 -15.21 -26.63 13.96
CA ASN A 1156 -14.64 -25.61 13.08
C ASN A 1156 -14.15 -26.18 11.73
N LEU A 1157 -14.40 -25.46 10.63
CA LEU A 1157 -14.28 -26.03 9.27
C LEU A 1157 -12.90 -25.95 8.60
N ASN A 1158 -11.91 -25.30 9.22
CA ASN A 1158 -10.59 -25.15 8.60
C ASN A 1158 -9.87 -26.52 8.45
N GLY A 1159 -9.88 -27.34 9.51
CA GLY A 1159 -9.32 -28.68 9.48
C GLY A 1159 -9.97 -29.58 8.40
N PRO A 1160 -11.30 -29.73 8.41
CA PRO A 1160 -12.04 -30.46 7.38
C PRO A 1160 -11.75 -29.99 5.95
N THR A 1161 -11.67 -28.67 5.73
CA THR A 1161 -11.36 -28.11 4.41
C THR A 1161 -9.97 -28.46 3.92
N ILE A 1162 -8.96 -28.41 4.80
CA ILE A 1162 -7.58 -28.82 4.49
C ILE A 1162 -7.52 -30.33 4.18
N MET A 1163 -8.22 -31.16 4.96
CA MET A 1163 -8.33 -32.60 4.72
C MET A 1163 -8.95 -32.91 3.36
N MET A 1164 -10.06 -32.24 3.01
CA MET A 1164 -10.69 -32.43 1.70
C MET A 1164 -9.73 -32.06 0.56
N ALA A 1165 -8.98 -30.97 0.69
CA ALA A 1165 -8.01 -30.56 -0.33
C ALA A 1165 -6.82 -31.53 -0.45
N GLU A 1166 -6.32 -32.08 0.67
CA GLU A 1166 -5.27 -33.10 0.64
C GLU A 1166 -5.73 -34.36 -0.13
N LYS A 1167 -6.95 -34.81 0.15
CA LYS A 1167 -7.51 -35.99 -0.53
C LYS A 1167 -7.84 -35.71 -1.99
N ALA A 1168 -8.49 -34.59 -2.28
CA ALA A 1168 -8.77 -34.17 -3.65
C ALA A 1168 -7.50 -34.03 -4.48
N SER A 1169 -6.38 -33.61 -3.88
CA SER A 1169 -5.10 -33.52 -4.59
C SER A 1169 -4.59 -34.88 -5.07
N ASP A 1170 -4.79 -35.95 -4.30
CA ASP A 1170 -4.42 -37.31 -4.72
C ASP A 1170 -5.35 -37.78 -5.86
N ILE A 1171 -6.65 -37.48 -5.78
CA ILE A 1171 -7.64 -37.77 -6.84
C ILE A 1171 -7.25 -37.08 -8.16
N ILE A 1172 -6.95 -35.78 -8.12
CA ILE A 1172 -6.59 -34.97 -9.30
C ILE A 1172 -5.28 -35.47 -9.92
N ARG A 1173 -4.33 -35.92 -9.09
CA ARG A 1173 -3.05 -36.48 -9.55
C ARG A 1173 -3.15 -37.93 -10.02
N GLY A 1174 -4.31 -38.57 -9.89
CA GLY A 1174 -4.50 -39.99 -10.21
C GLY A 1174 -3.71 -40.93 -9.30
N LEU A 1175 -3.43 -40.50 -8.06
CA LEU A 1175 -2.76 -41.33 -7.06
C LEU A 1175 -3.76 -42.27 -6.38
N THR A 1176 -3.29 -43.44 -5.96
CA THR A 1176 -4.08 -44.36 -5.14
C THR A 1176 -4.47 -43.68 -3.83
N PRO A 1177 -5.76 -43.67 -3.44
CA PRO A 1177 -6.19 -43.11 -2.16
C PRO A 1177 -5.45 -43.76 -0.98
N LEU A 1178 -5.19 -42.97 0.07
CA LEU A 1178 -4.56 -43.51 1.27
C LEU A 1178 -5.40 -44.64 1.88
N PRO A 1179 -4.76 -45.67 2.47
CA PRO A 1179 -5.47 -46.81 3.04
C PRO A 1179 -6.45 -46.39 4.13
N ARG A 1180 -7.66 -46.97 4.11
CA ARG A 1180 -8.68 -46.74 5.13
C ARG A 1180 -8.15 -47.03 6.53
N CYS A 1181 -8.35 -46.11 7.46
CA CYS A 1181 -7.92 -46.25 8.85
C CYS A 1181 -9.14 -46.34 9.75
N LYS A 1182 -9.46 -47.55 10.23
CA LYS A 1182 -10.51 -47.77 11.21
C LYS A 1182 -9.93 -47.71 12.60
N VAL A 1183 -10.44 -46.79 13.40
CA VAL A 1183 -10.09 -46.59 14.81
C VAL A 1183 -11.37 -46.59 15.64
N PRO A 1184 -11.32 -46.98 16.92
CA PRO A 1184 -12.46 -46.83 17.82
C PRO A 1184 -12.98 -45.40 17.86
N VAL A 1185 -14.28 -45.22 18.06
CA VAL A 1185 -14.90 -43.93 18.32
C VAL A 1185 -15.67 -44.09 19.62
N TRP A 1186 -15.49 -43.17 20.56
CA TRP A 1186 -16.19 -43.23 21.83
C TRP A 1186 -17.70 -43.15 21.63
N GLU A 1187 -18.44 -43.94 22.40
CA GLU A 1187 -19.90 -43.91 22.45
C GLU A 1187 -20.35 -43.81 23.91
N PRO A 1188 -21.49 -43.12 24.18
CA PRO A 1188 -22.02 -43.03 25.53
C PRO A 1188 -22.45 -44.41 26.04
N ALA A 1189 -22.23 -44.67 27.33
CA ALA A 1189 -22.60 -45.95 27.95
C ALA A 1189 -24.11 -46.24 27.87
N ASP A 1190 -24.94 -45.20 27.95
CA ASP A 1190 -26.39 -45.26 27.74
C ASP A 1190 -26.85 -44.03 26.95
N ILE A 1191 -27.31 -44.26 25.72
CA ILE A 1191 -27.78 -43.20 24.83
C ILE A 1191 -29.00 -42.47 25.38
N ASN A 1192 -29.80 -43.12 26.22
CA ASN A 1192 -31.01 -42.55 26.83
C ASN A 1192 -30.71 -41.67 28.05
N LYS A 1193 -29.43 -41.48 28.38
CA LYS A 1193 -28.96 -40.53 29.38
C LYS A 1193 -28.09 -39.45 28.73
N GLN A 1194 -28.22 -38.23 29.22
CA GLN A 1194 -27.34 -37.14 28.83
C GLN A 1194 -25.96 -37.27 29.48
N ARG A 1195 -25.91 -37.69 30.75
CA ARG A 1195 -24.73 -37.79 31.60
C ARG A 1195 -24.77 -39.12 32.33
#